data_AF-A0A1J4PXR9-F1
#
_entry.id   AF-A0A1J4PXR9-F1
#
_cell.length_a   1.000
_cell.length_b   1.000
_cell.length_c   1.000
_cell.angle_alpha   90.00
_cell.angle_beta   90.00
_cell.angle_gamma   90.00
#
_symmetry.space_group_name_H-M   'P 1'
#
loop_
_entity.id
_entity.type
_entity.pdbx_description
1 polymer ?
#
loop_
_entity_poly.entity_id
_entity_poly.type
_entity_poly.pdbx_seq_one_letter_code
_entity_poly.pdbx_strand_id
1 'polypeptide(L)'
;MFQNHVQNHDVASATATTVFRPAGRDTLTALRDLIEQEHPIFAMPSWFVTADSAHAGHLISEFLRELGGSGTPAAYRCFFANSRYEALHGAVKLLRHRAADSAARHHGRVLVLDPDGTLTRRADPLGDGPDRALAPGLHSHPTLAALRTAAAGADHCGLVLLGTERLGADDLADLAALVRCVRARGTRIAVDLPDVDPLAPPSRTVRALRPDLFVLGESLTGYEVPFGAFAGSPDLFAPWSTPSTGFLHSNTYGGNSVAMRAVKDRLLGRWDERHAVHRVLAVTARDWQRTLDLYARHVNPMTVRMHRKLRGALHVVRAKGSRLTVQLDSGRRLDLVDGLCGAGLGVAGHNPVDALTDVIRTHDTERDYVAELQRVLARDTGLPHTYPAVSGASAVESAFILARLARPERRRIVVFKHNYGGKTLVSLLATAAERTRAPFGPLYEDIRYIDPYTPHAAEEFRKEAATGEVGLVWIELVHGSSDSYAPIPSALLDTVSEGREPHGYLVGVDEVLTSYYRCGTRFAHQGRLPEIDLMSLSKALSYGCFPTGAALVSDAVHEAARRTNPQLVEELRTQHAHQLGAHFSLQAVAQLDALHLDRRVAALSAVVDEGIAAMDTGPAGVVGRRFAEGLLGRFEPRVPGPLRRVVDPEGEWMTFALIIWWITRARAFVVYDVFLLPLVATEDEIRQVMRGARELSRTSPCRLLAQVGLFRLGERARAVARTLTTTRSTV
;
A
#
# COMPACT_ATOMS: atom_id res chain seq x y z
N MET A 1 45.37 44.42 26.24
CA MET A 1 43.93 44.73 26.09
C MET A 1 43.53 44.44 24.66
N PHE A 2 42.54 43.55 24.48
CA PHE A 2 41.58 43.35 23.36
C PHE A 2 41.98 43.82 21.94
N GLN A 3 41.82 43.03 20.88
CA GLN A 3 40.54 42.42 20.46
C GLN A 3 40.76 41.27 19.45
N ASN A 4 39.86 40.28 19.51
CA ASN A 4 39.83 39.04 18.71
C ASN A 4 39.21 39.25 17.31
N HIS A 5 39.78 38.55 16.32
CA HIS A 5 39.07 38.10 15.12
C HIS A 5 38.99 36.57 15.14
N VAL A 6 37.76 36.04 15.08
CA VAL A 6 37.46 34.61 14.95
C VAL A 6 37.10 34.34 13.49
N GLN A 7 37.77 33.35 12.92
CA GLN A 7 37.61 32.86 11.56
C GLN A 7 36.27 32.14 11.38
N ASN A 8 35.63 32.41 10.23
CA ASN A 8 34.55 31.62 9.65
C ASN A 8 35.03 30.17 9.44
N HIS A 9 34.31 29.21 10.03
CA HIS A 9 34.31 27.84 9.54
C HIS A 9 33.09 27.66 8.63
N ASP A 10 33.38 27.40 7.36
CA ASP A 10 32.45 26.94 6.35
C ASP A 10 31.69 25.71 6.83
N VAL A 11 30.37 25.86 7.01
CA VAL A 11 29.44 24.73 7.06
C VAL A 11 29.23 24.29 5.61
N ALA A 12 30.06 23.36 5.16
CA ALA A 12 29.83 22.64 3.92
C ALA A 12 28.44 22.00 3.96
N SER A 13 27.61 22.32 2.96
CA SER A 13 26.30 21.72 2.75
C SER A 13 26.45 20.21 2.56
N ALA A 14 26.07 19.43 3.56
CA ALA A 14 25.77 18.02 3.37
C ALA A 14 24.50 17.96 2.49
N THR A 15 24.69 17.87 1.17
CA THR A 15 23.62 17.50 0.25
C THR A 15 23.10 16.14 0.70
N ALA A 16 21.91 16.09 1.30
CA ALA A 16 21.32 14.85 1.75
C ALA A 16 21.16 13.93 0.52
N THR A 17 21.99 12.88 0.48
CA THR A 17 21.98 11.88 -0.59
C THR A 17 20.73 11.02 -0.45
N THR A 18 19.96 10.87 -1.52
CA THR A 18 18.85 9.90 -1.55
C THR A 18 19.32 8.49 -1.19
N VAL A 19 18.43 7.71 -0.57
CA VAL A 19 18.66 6.28 -0.27
C VAL A 19 18.71 5.44 -1.56
N PHE A 20 18.09 5.92 -2.63
CA PHE A 20 17.99 5.19 -3.89
C PHE A 20 19.18 5.43 -4.82
N ARG A 21 19.67 4.35 -5.43
CA ARG A 21 20.69 4.37 -6.47
C ARG A 21 20.03 4.50 -7.85
N PRO A 22 20.77 5.02 -8.85
CA PRO A 22 20.32 4.96 -10.23
C PRO A 22 20.00 3.52 -10.65
N ALA A 23 18.93 3.33 -11.42
CA ALA A 23 18.53 2.02 -11.88
C ALA A 23 19.58 1.42 -12.82
N GLY A 24 20.05 0.22 -12.50
CA GLY A 24 21.02 -0.50 -13.29
C GLY A 24 20.41 -1.16 -14.53
N ARG A 25 21.28 -1.72 -15.38
CA ARG A 25 20.90 -2.39 -16.62
C ARG A 25 19.93 -3.56 -16.38
N ASP A 26 20.09 -4.28 -15.27
CA ASP A 26 19.26 -5.44 -14.93
C ASP A 26 17.85 -5.00 -14.54
N THR A 27 17.70 -3.96 -13.72
CA THR A 27 16.40 -3.37 -13.38
C THR A 27 15.66 -2.85 -14.62
N LEU A 28 16.35 -2.10 -15.49
CA LEU A 28 15.77 -1.61 -16.74
C LEU A 28 15.41 -2.75 -17.71
N THR A 29 16.21 -3.81 -17.75
CA THR A 29 15.93 -5.02 -18.52
C THR A 29 14.71 -5.75 -17.98
N ALA A 30 14.60 -5.93 -16.66
CA ALA A 30 13.44 -6.57 -16.05
C ALA A 30 12.15 -5.80 -16.34
N LEU A 31 12.17 -4.47 -16.29
CA LEU A 31 11.05 -3.61 -16.67
C LEU A 31 10.70 -3.73 -18.15
N ARG A 32 11.71 -3.70 -19.04
CA ARG A 32 11.49 -3.90 -20.49
C ARG A 32 10.81 -5.24 -20.74
N ASP A 33 11.35 -6.31 -20.18
CA ASP A 33 10.83 -7.67 -20.37
C ASP A 33 9.41 -7.81 -19.84
N LEU A 34 9.09 -7.18 -18.68
CA LEU A 34 7.73 -7.15 -18.14
C LEU A 34 6.74 -6.50 -19.13
N ILE A 35 7.09 -5.35 -19.69
CA ILE A 35 6.21 -4.59 -20.59
C ILE A 35 6.10 -5.27 -21.96
N GLU A 36 7.22 -5.70 -22.57
CA GLU A 36 7.23 -6.37 -23.88
C GLU A 36 6.48 -7.71 -23.85
N GLN A 37 6.59 -8.46 -22.76
CA GLN A 37 5.88 -9.73 -22.58
C GLN A 37 4.42 -9.52 -22.12
N GLU A 38 4.02 -8.27 -21.90
CA GLU A 38 2.72 -7.90 -21.35
C GLU A 38 2.42 -8.63 -20.03
N HIS A 39 3.48 -8.90 -19.26
CA HIS A 39 3.39 -9.54 -17.96
C HIS A 39 2.77 -8.56 -16.97
N PRO A 40 1.82 -8.96 -16.11
CA PRO A 40 1.25 -8.05 -15.14
C PRO A 40 2.34 -7.57 -14.17
N ILE A 41 2.67 -6.28 -14.22
CA ILE A 41 3.53 -5.65 -13.20
C ILE A 41 2.77 -5.59 -11.88
N PHE A 42 1.50 -5.19 -11.95
CA PHE A 42 0.56 -5.18 -10.85
C PHE A 42 -0.88 -5.23 -11.36
N ALA A 43 -1.74 -6.07 -10.76
CA ALA A 43 -3.13 -6.20 -11.22
C ALA A 43 -4.19 -5.83 -10.18
N MET A 44 -3.94 -6.07 -8.89
CA MET A 44 -4.86 -5.66 -7.81
C MET A 44 -4.20 -5.72 -6.43
N PRO A 45 -4.39 -4.71 -5.56
CA PRO A 45 -3.81 -4.75 -4.22
C PRO A 45 -4.35 -5.90 -3.38
N SER A 46 -3.49 -6.48 -2.53
CA SER A 46 -3.81 -7.53 -1.54
C SER A 46 -4.13 -8.93 -2.12
N TRP A 47 -4.55 -9.03 -3.39
CA TRP A 47 -5.02 -10.28 -4.01
C TRP A 47 -4.19 -10.71 -5.22
N PHE A 48 -3.28 -9.85 -5.67
CA PHE A 48 -2.33 -10.17 -6.72
C PHE A 48 -1.31 -11.22 -6.23
N VAL A 49 -1.15 -12.28 -7.02
CA VAL A 49 -0.19 -13.34 -6.77
C VAL A 49 0.56 -13.60 -8.07
N THR A 50 1.87 -13.64 -7.99
CA THR A 50 2.76 -14.00 -9.10
C THR A 50 3.75 -15.05 -8.65
N ALA A 51 4.33 -15.79 -9.62
CA ALA A 51 5.47 -16.66 -9.33
C ALA A 51 6.61 -15.86 -8.69
N ASP A 52 6.91 -14.66 -9.19
CA ASP A 52 7.96 -13.78 -8.66
C ASP A 52 7.73 -13.46 -7.17
N SER A 53 6.50 -13.11 -6.76
CA SER A 53 6.18 -12.84 -5.35
C SER A 53 6.27 -14.08 -4.45
N ALA A 54 5.89 -15.26 -4.96
CA ALA A 54 6.03 -16.52 -4.22
C ALA A 54 7.49 -16.92 -4.07
N HIS A 55 8.29 -16.72 -5.12
CA HIS A 55 9.74 -16.96 -5.15
C HIS A 55 10.46 -16.03 -4.19
N ALA A 56 10.19 -14.73 -4.24
CA ALA A 56 10.79 -13.75 -3.33
C ALA A 56 10.52 -14.11 -1.85
N GLY A 57 9.28 -14.46 -1.50
CA GLY A 57 8.93 -14.89 -0.14
C GLY A 57 9.67 -16.15 0.30
N HIS A 58 9.82 -17.13 -0.61
CA HIS A 58 10.58 -18.35 -0.34
C HIS A 58 12.08 -18.07 -0.16
N LEU A 59 12.69 -17.30 -1.06
CA LEU A 59 14.11 -16.97 -1.01
C LEU A 59 14.45 -16.14 0.24
N ILE A 60 13.62 -15.17 0.62
CA ILE A 60 13.78 -14.45 1.89
C ILE A 60 13.72 -15.42 3.07
N SER A 61 12.79 -16.38 3.06
CA SER A 61 12.69 -17.39 4.13
C SER A 61 13.95 -18.27 4.22
N GLU A 62 14.49 -18.74 3.10
CA GLU A 62 15.73 -19.53 3.10
C GLU A 62 16.94 -18.70 3.51
N PHE A 63 17.05 -17.47 3.01
CA PHE A 63 18.09 -16.52 3.39
C PHE A 63 18.13 -16.27 4.90
N LEU A 64 16.98 -15.96 5.51
CA LEU A 64 16.89 -15.71 6.96
C LEU A 64 17.21 -16.95 7.80
N ARG A 65 16.84 -18.15 7.32
CA ARG A 65 17.21 -19.42 7.97
C ARG A 65 18.73 -19.61 7.99
N GLU A 66 19.40 -19.36 6.87
CA GLU A 66 20.85 -19.47 6.78
C GLU A 66 21.57 -18.40 7.60
N LEU A 67 21.05 -17.15 7.60
CA LEU A 67 21.56 -16.08 8.44
C LEU A 67 21.53 -16.46 9.92
N GLY A 68 20.42 -17.05 10.39
CA GLY A 68 20.26 -17.47 11.79
C GLY A 68 20.92 -18.80 12.15
N GLY A 69 21.25 -19.65 11.17
CA GLY A 69 21.90 -20.95 11.41
C GLY A 69 21.00 -21.97 12.11
N SER A 70 21.58 -22.81 12.98
CA SER A 70 20.86 -23.90 13.65
C SER A 70 19.84 -23.39 14.68
N GLY A 71 18.67 -24.04 14.72
CA GLY A 71 17.58 -23.69 15.63
C GLY A 71 16.66 -22.56 15.15
N THR A 72 16.75 -22.15 13.88
CA THR A 72 15.78 -21.27 13.23
C THR A 72 14.47 -22.02 12.91
N PRO A 73 13.33 -21.31 12.81
CA PRO A 73 12.07 -21.89 12.36
C PRO A 73 12.17 -22.59 11.01
N ALA A 74 11.31 -23.59 10.79
CA ALA A 74 11.27 -24.34 9.53
C ALA A 74 10.89 -23.49 8.30
N ALA A 75 10.23 -22.35 8.50
CA ALA A 75 9.95 -21.36 7.46
C ALA A 75 9.63 -20.02 8.09
N TYR A 76 9.86 -18.96 7.33
CA TYR A 76 9.37 -17.62 7.63
C TYR A 76 8.25 -17.24 6.66
N ARG A 77 7.32 -16.43 7.17
CA ARG A 77 6.30 -15.75 6.38
C ARG A 77 6.69 -14.28 6.25
N CYS A 78 6.58 -13.75 5.06
CA CYS A 78 6.94 -12.41 4.68
C CYS A 78 5.68 -11.60 4.37
N PHE A 79 5.72 -10.33 4.71
CA PHE A 79 4.82 -9.32 4.20
C PHE A 79 5.63 -8.29 3.44
N PHE A 80 5.25 -8.00 2.20
CA PHE A 80 5.94 -7.03 1.37
C PHE A 80 5.43 -5.61 1.65
N ALA A 81 6.35 -4.67 1.75
CA ALA A 81 6.18 -3.22 1.92
C ALA A 81 6.82 -2.47 0.74
N ASN A 82 6.61 -1.16 0.61
CA ASN A 82 7.24 -0.37 -0.47
C ASN A 82 8.54 0.32 -0.04
N SER A 83 8.84 0.30 1.26
CA SER A 83 10.09 0.76 1.84
C SER A 83 10.38 0.03 3.14
N ARG A 84 11.64 0.08 3.60
CA ARG A 84 12.03 -0.34 4.97
C ARG A 84 11.15 0.33 6.02
N TYR A 85 10.84 1.62 5.83
CA TYR A 85 10.07 2.40 6.79
C TYR A 85 8.62 1.88 6.92
N GLU A 86 7.96 1.61 5.79
CA GLU A 86 6.65 0.95 5.80
C GLU A 86 6.70 -0.44 6.45
N ALA A 87 7.81 -1.19 6.26
CA ALA A 87 8.01 -2.49 6.88
C ALA A 87 8.19 -2.40 8.40
N LEU A 88 8.89 -1.38 8.92
CA LEU A 88 8.98 -1.09 10.36
C LEU A 88 7.60 -0.85 10.97
N HIS A 89 6.75 -0.06 10.29
CA HIS A 89 5.38 0.19 10.75
C HIS A 89 4.56 -1.09 10.75
N GLY A 90 4.70 -1.93 9.72
CA GLY A 90 4.09 -3.26 9.67
C GLY A 90 4.52 -4.17 10.82
N ALA A 91 5.82 -4.16 11.15
CA ALA A 91 6.40 -4.93 12.24
C ALA A 91 5.82 -4.53 13.61
N VAL A 92 5.82 -3.23 13.94
CA VAL A 92 5.23 -2.71 15.18
C VAL A 92 3.77 -3.12 15.33
N LYS A 93 2.99 -2.98 14.26
CA LYS A 93 1.56 -3.35 14.27
C LYS A 93 1.35 -4.84 14.49
N LEU A 94 2.21 -5.69 13.91
CA LEU A 94 2.12 -7.13 14.11
C LEU A 94 2.43 -7.51 15.57
N LEU A 95 3.46 -6.88 16.17
CA LEU A 95 3.80 -7.07 17.59
C LEU A 95 2.63 -6.69 18.50
N ARG A 96 2.01 -5.52 18.26
CA ARG A 96 0.84 -5.05 19.01
C ARG A 96 -0.36 -5.96 18.87
N HIS A 97 -0.73 -6.32 17.63
CA HIS A 97 -1.89 -7.17 17.39
C HIS A 97 -1.67 -8.58 17.99
N ARG A 98 -0.44 -9.12 17.95
CA ARG A 98 -0.14 -10.41 18.60
C ARG A 98 -0.32 -10.37 20.11
N ALA A 99 -0.11 -9.21 20.74
CA ALA A 99 -0.23 -8.99 22.17
C ALA A 99 -1.55 -8.31 22.57
N ALA A 100 -2.55 -8.25 21.69
CA ALA A 100 -3.80 -7.54 21.93
C ALA A 100 -4.54 -8.07 23.17
N ASP A 101 -4.51 -9.39 23.41
CA ASP A 101 -5.15 -10.02 24.57
C ASP A 101 -4.51 -9.62 25.91
N SER A 102 -3.26 -9.15 25.90
CA SER A 102 -2.53 -8.67 27.08
C SER A 102 -2.39 -7.15 27.14
N ALA A 103 -3.08 -6.41 26.26
CA ALA A 103 -2.90 -4.97 26.08
C ALA A 103 -3.10 -4.16 27.38
N ALA A 104 -3.94 -4.61 28.32
CA ALA A 104 -4.13 -3.94 29.61
C ALA A 104 -2.86 -3.89 30.50
N ARG A 105 -1.87 -4.75 30.27
CA ARG A 105 -0.63 -4.79 31.07
C ARG A 105 0.42 -3.80 30.56
N HIS A 106 0.55 -3.70 29.24
CA HIS A 106 1.62 -2.96 28.58
C HIS A 106 1.13 -1.75 27.78
N HIS A 107 -0.19 -1.56 27.63
CA HIS A 107 -0.81 -0.47 26.87
C HIS A 107 -0.28 -0.32 25.43
N GLY A 108 0.01 -1.46 24.76
CA GLY A 108 0.60 -1.48 23.41
C GLY A 108 2.03 -0.90 23.29
N ARG A 109 2.71 -0.69 24.42
CA ARG A 109 4.09 -0.19 24.50
C ARG A 109 5.07 -1.08 23.75
N VAL A 110 5.85 -0.48 22.87
CA VAL A 110 6.97 -1.09 22.17
C VAL A 110 8.24 -0.30 22.48
N LEU A 111 9.25 -0.99 22.99
CA LEU A 111 10.57 -0.40 23.20
C LEU A 111 11.35 -0.43 21.88
N VAL A 112 12.11 0.62 21.61
CA VAL A 112 12.92 0.73 20.39
C VAL A 112 14.35 1.11 20.76
N LEU A 113 15.33 0.36 20.26
CA LEU A 113 16.71 0.86 20.14
C LEU A 113 16.79 1.65 18.84
N ASP A 114 16.93 2.97 18.90
CA ASP A 114 16.99 3.87 17.74
C ASP A 114 18.19 4.82 17.88
N PRO A 115 19.42 4.34 17.60
CA PRO A 115 20.64 5.11 17.82
C PRO A 115 20.69 6.42 17.01
N ASP A 116 20.13 6.39 15.81
CA ASP A 116 20.13 7.52 14.88
C ASP A 116 18.89 8.42 15.07
N GLY A 117 17.92 8.02 15.90
CA GLY A 117 16.66 8.73 16.15
C GLY A 117 15.73 8.85 14.94
N THR A 118 15.96 8.08 13.88
CA THR A 118 15.27 8.21 12.59
C THR A 118 13.80 7.80 12.69
N LEU A 119 13.51 6.73 13.45
CA LEU A 119 12.12 6.30 13.66
C LEU A 119 11.42 7.28 14.61
N THR A 120 12.10 7.72 15.68
CA THR A 120 11.54 8.69 16.64
C THR A 120 11.18 10.01 15.99
N ARG A 121 12.06 10.61 15.17
CA ARG A 121 11.79 11.90 14.52
C ARG A 121 10.52 11.88 13.68
N ARG A 122 10.13 10.73 13.13
CA ARG A 122 8.92 10.62 12.29
C ARG A 122 7.69 10.21 13.08
N ALA A 123 7.87 9.35 14.08
CA ALA A 123 6.80 8.96 15.00
C ALA A 123 6.37 10.13 15.88
N ASP A 124 7.32 10.91 16.38
CA ASP A 124 7.17 12.06 17.27
C ASP A 124 7.89 13.30 16.69
N PRO A 125 7.34 13.93 15.64
CA PRO A 125 8.02 15.01 14.92
C PRO A 125 8.27 16.29 15.74
N LEU A 126 7.59 16.43 16.88
CA LEU A 126 7.73 17.59 17.78
C LEU A 126 8.48 17.26 19.07
N GLY A 127 8.77 16.00 19.35
CA GLY A 127 9.38 15.59 20.62
C GLY A 127 8.44 15.78 21.82
N ASP A 128 7.13 15.66 21.62
CA ASP A 128 6.11 15.80 22.68
C ASP A 128 6.10 14.60 23.65
N GLY A 129 6.82 13.53 23.31
CA GLY A 129 6.89 12.28 24.05
C GLY A 129 6.02 11.19 23.43
N PRO A 130 6.32 9.92 23.74
CA PRO A 130 5.76 8.74 23.07
C PRO A 130 4.25 8.58 23.26
N ASP A 131 3.63 9.21 24.26
CA ASP A 131 2.19 9.14 24.47
C ASP A 131 1.43 10.18 23.64
N ARG A 132 2.11 11.25 23.22
CA ARG A 132 1.54 12.40 22.48
C ARG A 132 2.01 12.48 21.02
N ALA A 133 2.84 11.53 20.61
CA ALA A 133 3.41 11.38 19.27
C ALA A 133 2.34 10.98 18.22
N LEU A 134 2.58 11.25 16.93
CA LEU A 134 1.71 10.83 15.83
C LEU A 134 1.61 9.29 15.73
N ALA A 135 2.67 8.57 16.11
CA ALA A 135 2.66 7.12 16.29
C ALA A 135 2.95 6.78 17.76
N PRO A 136 1.94 6.85 18.65
CA PRO A 136 2.16 6.77 20.08
C PRO A 136 2.52 5.37 20.54
N GLY A 137 3.09 5.24 21.75
CA GLY A 137 3.50 3.97 22.37
C GLY A 137 4.80 3.38 21.82
N LEU A 138 5.56 4.16 21.04
CA LEU A 138 6.92 3.84 20.60
C LEU A 138 7.94 4.53 21.51
N HIS A 139 8.53 3.78 22.44
CA HIS A 139 9.48 4.31 23.40
C HIS A 139 10.89 4.06 22.90
N SER A 140 11.44 5.04 22.20
CA SER A 140 12.77 4.95 21.61
C SER A 140 13.86 5.39 22.57
N HIS A 141 14.97 4.66 22.50
CA HIS A 141 16.16 4.90 23.30
C HIS A 141 17.39 4.90 22.39
N PRO A 142 18.26 5.93 22.48
CA PRO A 142 19.42 6.05 21.59
C PRO A 142 20.57 5.11 21.97
N THR A 143 20.55 4.56 23.20
CA THR A 143 21.63 3.71 23.72
C THR A 143 21.10 2.44 24.37
N LEU A 144 21.94 1.40 24.38
CA LEU A 144 21.63 0.12 25.03
C LEU A 144 21.42 0.28 26.54
N ALA A 145 22.17 1.18 27.18
CA ALA A 145 22.03 1.47 28.61
C ALA A 145 20.64 2.06 28.93
N ALA A 146 20.20 3.06 28.16
CA ALA A 146 18.88 3.67 28.34
C ALA A 146 17.76 2.64 28.08
N LEU A 147 17.91 1.83 27.03
CA LEU A 147 16.97 0.76 26.73
C LEU A 147 16.87 -0.27 27.87
N ARG A 148 18.01 -0.66 28.47
CA ARG A 148 18.04 -1.61 29.59
C ARG A 148 17.26 -1.09 30.80
N THR A 149 17.45 0.19 31.15
CA THR A 149 16.69 0.84 32.22
C THR A 149 15.20 0.84 31.92
N ALA A 150 14.80 1.20 30.69
CA ALA A 150 13.39 1.20 30.30
C ALA A 150 12.75 -0.20 30.34
N ALA A 151 13.47 -1.22 29.88
CA ALA A 151 13.02 -2.61 29.89
C ALA A 151 12.86 -3.19 31.32
N ALA A 152 13.54 -2.61 32.30
CA ALA A 152 13.37 -3.00 33.71
C ALA A 152 12.14 -2.35 34.35
N GLY A 153 11.74 -1.15 33.89
CA GLY A 153 10.73 -0.34 34.57
C GLY A 153 9.28 -0.70 34.28
N ALA A 154 8.93 -1.01 33.03
CA ALA A 154 7.53 -1.18 32.64
C ALA A 154 7.32 -2.26 31.59
N ASP A 155 6.11 -2.84 31.62
CA ASP A 155 5.69 -3.86 30.68
C ASP A 155 5.60 -3.32 29.25
N HIS A 156 5.98 -4.18 28.31
CA HIS A 156 6.04 -3.88 26.88
C HIS A 156 5.70 -5.16 26.10
N CYS A 157 5.07 -5.01 24.94
CA CYS A 157 4.72 -6.15 24.09
C CYS A 157 5.77 -6.49 23.03
N GLY A 158 6.62 -5.53 22.70
CA GLY A 158 7.61 -5.66 21.64
C GLY A 158 8.90 -4.92 21.95
N LEU A 159 9.98 -5.44 21.39
CA LEU A 159 11.28 -4.78 21.32
C LEU A 159 11.71 -4.72 19.85
N VAL A 160 11.88 -3.52 19.32
CA VAL A 160 12.40 -3.27 17.97
C VAL A 160 13.84 -2.79 18.08
N LEU A 161 14.75 -3.41 17.34
CA LEU A 161 16.18 -3.13 17.41
C LEU A 161 16.68 -2.63 16.06
N LEU A 162 17.07 -1.35 16.01
CA LEU A 162 17.67 -0.70 14.85
C LEU A 162 19.20 -0.59 15.04
N GLY A 163 19.94 -0.56 13.93
CA GLY A 163 21.40 -0.33 13.94
C GLY A 163 22.22 -1.45 14.59
N THR A 164 21.67 -2.66 14.70
CA THR A 164 22.30 -3.78 15.40
C THR A 164 23.57 -4.31 14.73
N GLU A 165 23.73 -4.04 13.44
CA GLU A 165 24.91 -4.34 12.62
C GLU A 165 26.13 -3.51 13.01
N ARG A 166 25.94 -2.38 13.71
CA ARG A 166 27.01 -1.48 14.15
C ARG A 166 27.53 -1.81 15.55
N LEU A 167 26.91 -2.76 16.25
CA LEU A 167 27.26 -3.09 17.64
C LEU A 167 28.56 -3.89 17.72
N GLY A 168 29.41 -3.53 18.67
CA GLY A 168 30.58 -4.32 19.05
C GLY A 168 30.22 -5.66 19.70
N ALA A 169 31.21 -6.52 19.90
CA ALA A 169 30.98 -7.86 20.46
C ALA A 169 30.40 -7.82 21.88
N ASP A 170 30.88 -6.90 22.72
CA ASP A 170 30.44 -6.75 24.11
C ASP A 170 29.00 -6.20 24.16
N ASP A 171 28.72 -5.13 23.42
CA ASP A 171 27.36 -4.56 23.30
C ASP A 171 26.36 -5.60 22.78
N LEU A 172 26.76 -6.46 21.84
CA LEU A 172 25.90 -7.53 21.33
C LEU A 172 25.65 -8.60 22.40
N ALA A 173 26.65 -8.97 23.20
CA ALA A 173 26.48 -9.92 24.29
C ALA A 173 25.52 -9.37 25.36
N ASP A 174 25.66 -8.09 25.68
CA ASP A 174 24.80 -7.35 26.60
C ASP A 174 23.37 -7.23 26.08
N LEU A 175 23.19 -6.90 24.81
CA LEU A 175 21.89 -6.85 24.16
C LEU A 175 21.24 -8.24 24.12
N ALA A 176 22.02 -9.30 23.85
CA ALA A 176 21.51 -10.67 23.88
C ALA A 176 21.05 -11.08 25.29
N ALA A 177 21.74 -10.62 26.34
CA ALA A 177 21.30 -10.85 27.73
C ALA A 177 19.98 -10.13 28.02
N LEU A 178 19.85 -8.86 27.60
CA LEU A 178 18.60 -8.11 27.70
C LEU A 178 17.46 -8.80 26.94
N VAL A 179 17.70 -9.22 25.70
CA VAL A 179 16.72 -9.94 24.86
C VAL A 179 16.24 -11.21 25.55
N ARG A 180 17.14 -12.01 26.14
CA ARG A 180 16.75 -13.20 26.91
C ARG A 180 15.83 -12.84 28.09
N CYS A 181 16.13 -11.75 28.81
CA CYS A 181 15.34 -11.30 29.95
C CYS A 181 13.92 -10.88 29.52
N VAL A 182 13.78 -10.00 28.52
CA VAL A 182 12.46 -9.52 28.08
C VAL A 182 11.64 -10.62 27.42
N ARG A 183 12.29 -11.54 26.70
CA ARG A 183 11.63 -12.71 26.11
C ARG A 183 11.06 -13.65 27.15
N ALA A 184 11.73 -13.83 28.29
CA ALA A 184 11.20 -14.62 29.42
C ALA A 184 9.90 -14.02 30.00
N ARG A 185 9.65 -12.72 29.76
CA ARG A 185 8.40 -12.02 30.11
C ARG A 185 7.36 -12.01 28.98
N GLY A 186 7.62 -12.70 27.86
CA GLY A 186 6.71 -12.81 26.72
C GLY A 186 6.90 -11.74 25.63
N THR A 187 7.90 -10.86 25.75
CA THR A 187 8.19 -9.84 24.73
C THR A 187 8.71 -10.47 23.43
N ARG A 188 8.20 -10.01 22.29
CA ARG A 188 8.65 -10.43 20.96
C ARG A 188 9.68 -9.45 20.39
N ILE A 189 10.67 -9.99 19.70
CA ILE A 189 11.84 -9.23 19.25
C ILE A 189 11.81 -9.05 17.74
N ALA A 190 11.81 -7.81 17.28
CA ALA A 190 12.01 -7.45 15.90
C ALA A 190 13.42 -6.88 15.71
N VAL A 191 14.16 -7.38 14.71
CA VAL A 191 15.47 -6.86 14.34
C VAL A 191 15.39 -6.30 12.93
N ASP A 192 15.80 -5.05 12.79
CA ASP A 192 15.92 -4.38 11.51
C ASP A 192 17.29 -4.67 10.88
N LEU A 193 17.27 -5.04 9.61
CA LEU A 193 18.42 -5.43 8.81
C LEU A 193 18.44 -4.60 7.53
N PRO A 194 18.73 -3.29 7.64
CA PRO A 194 18.48 -2.35 6.55
C PRO A 194 19.38 -2.54 5.34
N ASP A 195 20.65 -2.81 5.60
CA ASP A 195 21.71 -2.88 4.61
C ASP A 195 22.24 -4.31 4.51
N VAL A 196 21.36 -5.30 4.72
CA VAL A 196 21.76 -6.70 4.72
C VAL A 196 22.29 -7.09 3.34
N ASP A 197 23.49 -7.66 3.32
CA ASP A 197 24.09 -8.21 2.11
C ASP A 197 23.47 -9.59 1.83
N PRO A 198 22.82 -9.79 0.65
CA PRO A 198 22.31 -11.08 0.19
C PRO A 198 23.35 -12.22 0.23
N LEU A 199 24.63 -11.89 0.05
CA LEU A 199 25.73 -12.84 0.06
C LEU A 199 26.37 -13.00 1.44
N ALA A 200 25.86 -12.32 2.47
CA ALA A 200 26.45 -12.32 3.80
C ALA A 200 26.59 -13.74 4.38
N PRO A 201 27.68 -14.03 5.10
CA PRO A 201 27.76 -15.24 5.90
C PRO A 201 26.71 -15.19 7.04
N PRO A 202 26.50 -16.30 7.76
CA PRO A 202 25.60 -16.30 8.90
C PRO A 202 25.90 -15.18 9.90
N SER A 203 24.87 -14.44 10.31
CA SER A 203 25.02 -13.23 11.12
C SER A 203 25.17 -13.58 12.60
N ARG A 204 26.23 -13.07 13.23
CA ARG A 204 26.45 -13.19 14.68
C ARG A 204 25.30 -12.54 15.47
N THR A 205 24.84 -11.38 15.02
CA THR A 205 23.71 -10.66 15.60
C THR A 205 22.43 -11.48 15.53
N VAL A 206 22.08 -12.00 14.35
CA VAL A 206 20.87 -12.83 14.19
C VAL A 206 20.94 -14.10 15.06
N ARG A 207 22.11 -14.75 15.12
CA ARG A 207 22.33 -15.93 15.96
C ARG A 207 22.19 -15.63 17.46
N ALA A 208 22.75 -14.51 17.91
CA ALA A 208 22.75 -14.13 19.32
C ALA A 208 21.35 -13.70 19.80
N LEU A 209 20.63 -12.92 18.98
CA LEU A 209 19.33 -12.35 19.35
C LEU A 209 18.17 -13.32 19.07
N ARG A 210 18.32 -14.21 18.07
CA ARG A 210 17.26 -15.11 17.56
C ARG A 210 15.95 -14.36 17.35
N PRO A 211 15.86 -13.42 16.38
CA PRO A 211 14.70 -12.55 16.23
C PRO A 211 13.40 -13.34 15.98
N ASP A 212 12.29 -12.88 16.55
CA ASP A 212 10.95 -13.38 16.22
C ASP A 212 10.49 -12.81 14.87
N LEU A 213 10.95 -11.60 14.57
CA LEU A 213 10.63 -10.83 13.37
C LEU A 213 11.87 -10.14 12.81
N PHE A 214 11.96 -10.08 11.49
CA PHE A 214 12.98 -9.39 10.73
C PHE A 214 12.34 -8.25 9.96
N VAL A 215 13.01 -7.12 9.86
CA VAL A 215 12.67 -6.03 8.94
C VAL A 215 13.78 -5.91 7.92
N LEU A 216 13.40 -5.85 6.65
CA LEU A 216 14.26 -5.87 5.47
C LEU A 216 13.89 -4.67 4.60
N GLY A 217 14.89 -4.11 3.93
CA GLY A 217 14.74 -2.86 3.19
C GLY A 217 15.21 -2.93 1.74
N GLU A 218 15.49 -1.74 1.23
CA GLU A 218 15.89 -1.42 -0.12
C GLU A 218 17.20 -2.13 -0.53
N SER A 219 18.02 -2.60 0.42
CA SER A 219 19.23 -3.38 0.11
C SER A 219 18.93 -4.65 -0.69
N LEU A 220 17.75 -5.25 -0.54
CA LEU A 220 17.36 -6.46 -1.27
C LEU A 220 17.02 -6.21 -2.74
N THR A 221 16.76 -4.96 -3.12
CA THR A 221 16.64 -4.52 -4.52
C THR A 221 17.88 -3.75 -4.99
N GLY A 222 18.95 -3.72 -4.18
CA GLY A 222 20.15 -2.94 -4.48
C GLY A 222 19.94 -1.43 -4.43
N TYR A 223 18.89 -0.98 -3.75
CA TYR A 223 18.44 0.41 -3.72
C TYR A 223 18.01 0.94 -5.09
N GLU A 224 17.72 0.09 -6.08
CA GLU A 224 17.29 0.51 -7.42
C GLU A 224 15.77 0.54 -7.60
N VAL A 225 15.02 -0.13 -6.71
CA VAL A 225 13.56 -0.22 -6.74
C VAL A 225 13.03 -0.08 -5.31
N PRO A 226 12.00 0.73 -5.04
CA PRO A 226 11.38 0.82 -3.73
C PRO A 226 10.88 -0.54 -3.24
N PHE A 227 11.38 -0.95 -2.07
CA PHE A 227 11.04 -2.23 -1.49
C PHE A 227 11.26 -2.22 0.02
N GLY A 228 10.39 -2.93 0.73
CA GLY A 228 10.67 -3.41 2.06
C GLY A 228 9.94 -4.71 2.32
N ALA A 229 10.30 -5.39 3.39
CA ALA A 229 9.53 -6.53 3.87
C ALA A 229 9.74 -6.71 5.37
N PHE A 230 8.78 -7.33 6.04
CA PHE A 230 9.04 -7.93 7.34
C PHE A 230 8.67 -9.40 7.32
N ALA A 231 9.51 -10.20 7.97
CA ALA A 231 9.44 -11.65 7.90
C ALA A 231 9.56 -12.24 9.31
N GLY A 232 8.70 -13.20 9.62
CA GLY A 232 8.60 -13.76 10.97
C GLY A 232 8.08 -15.19 10.95
N SER A 233 8.07 -15.83 12.11
CA SER A 233 7.53 -17.18 12.21
C SER A 233 6.03 -17.20 11.83
N PRO A 234 5.50 -18.31 11.28
CA PRO A 234 4.08 -18.41 10.97
C PRO A 234 3.14 -18.14 12.15
N ASP A 235 3.56 -18.46 13.39
CA ASP A 235 2.81 -18.16 14.62
C ASP A 235 2.66 -16.65 14.86
N LEU A 236 3.71 -15.87 14.58
CA LEU A 236 3.66 -14.43 14.74
C LEU A 236 2.60 -13.81 13.83
N PHE A 237 2.41 -14.37 12.63
CA PHE A 237 1.40 -13.95 11.66
C PHE A 237 0.00 -14.52 11.90
N ALA A 238 -0.21 -15.33 12.94
CA ALA A 238 -1.53 -15.92 13.23
C ALA A 238 -2.66 -14.88 13.31
N PRO A 239 -2.49 -13.70 13.96
CA PRO A 239 -3.53 -12.67 14.02
C PRO A 239 -3.90 -12.08 12.65
N TRP A 240 -3.08 -12.28 11.62
CA TRP A 240 -3.32 -11.81 10.24
C TRP A 240 -3.48 -12.98 9.27
N SER A 241 -3.87 -14.15 9.76
CA SER A 241 -4.08 -15.35 8.95
C SER A 241 -5.54 -15.84 8.96
N THR A 242 -6.45 -15.06 9.56
CA THR A 242 -7.88 -15.40 9.61
C THR A 242 -8.66 -14.73 8.47
N PRO A 243 -9.87 -15.20 8.11
CA PRO A 243 -10.67 -14.59 7.03
C PRO A 243 -10.95 -13.10 7.24
N SER A 244 -11.24 -12.70 8.48
CA SER A 244 -11.54 -11.31 8.83
C SER A 244 -10.30 -10.42 8.92
N THR A 245 -9.13 -10.99 9.20
CA THR A 245 -7.92 -10.24 9.52
C THR A 245 -6.84 -10.31 8.44
N GLY A 246 -6.92 -11.29 7.52
CA GLY A 246 -5.88 -11.60 6.55
C GLY A 246 -5.61 -10.54 5.48
N PHE A 247 -6.46 -9.51 5.44
CA PHE A 247 -6.32 -8.33 4.58
C PHE A 247 -6.29 -7.01 5.38
N LEU A 248 -6.24 -7.07 6.72
CA LEU A 248 -6.14 -5.87 7.57
C LEU A 248 -4.92 -5.05 7.20
N HIS A 249 -3.82 -5.74 6.86
CA HIS A 249 -2.66 -5.10 6.29
C HIS A 249 -2.45 -5.55 4.84
N SER A 250 -2.24 -4.58 3.97
CA SER A 250 -1.86 -4.74 2.58
C SER A 250 -1.29 -3.42 2.10
N ASN A 251 -0.56 -3.42 1.00
CA ASN A 251 0.00 -2.22 0.40
C ASN A 251 -0.23 -2.23 -1.11
N THR A 252 -0.17 -1.03 -1.69
CA THR A 252 -0.60 -0.81 -3.07
C THR A 252 0.41 -1.30 -4.10
N TYR A 253 1.71 -1.28 -3.81
CA TYR A 253 2.75 -1.81 -4.69
C TYR A 253 3.51 -3.00 -4.11
N GLY A 254 3.18 -3.50 -2.91
CA GLY A 254 3.93 -4.63 -2.36
C GLY A 254 3.68 -5.88 -3.16
N GLY A 255 4.76 -6.63 -3.39
CA GLY A 255 4.70 -7.81 -4.24
C GLY A 255 4.59 -7.50 -5.73
N ASN A 256 4.79 -6.24 -6.17
CA ASN A 256 4.86 -5.91 -7.60
C ASN A 256 5.99 -6.67 -8.30
N SER A 257 5.77 -7.03 -9.56
CA SER A 257 6.67 -7.96 -10.27
C SER A 257 8.08 -7.39 -10.48
N VAL A 258 8.25 -6.06 -10.63
CA VAL A 258 9.60 -5.47 -10.77
C VAL A 258 10.42 -5.61 -9.49
N ALA A 259 9.86 -5.24 -8.33
CA ALA A 259 10.53 -5.40 -7.04
C ALA A 259 10.77 -6.87 -6.70
N MET A 260 9.80 -7.76 -6.97
CA MET A 260 9.96 -9.19 -6.70
C MET A 260 11.04 -9.84 -7.57
N ARG A 261 11.17 -9.43 -8.84
CA ARG A 261 12.28 -9.89 -9.71
C ARG A 261 13.63 -9.38 -9.20
N ALA A 262 13.74 -8.10 -8.87
CA ALA A 262 14.97 -7.53 -8.30
C ALA A 262 15.41 -8.27 -7.03
N VAL A 263 14.48 -8.54 -6.10
CA VAL A 263 14.76 -9.33 -4.88
C VAL A 263 15.18 -10.75 -5.21
N LYS A 264 14.45 -11.41 -6.11
CA LYS A 264 14.73 -12.80 -6.52
C LYS A 264 16.13 -12.91 -7.13
N ASP A 265 16.45 -12.07 -8.12
CA ASP A 265 17.70 -12.14 -8.86
C ASP A 265 18.89 -11.84 -7.94
N ARG A 266 18.74 -10.87 -7.03
CA ARG A 266 19.77 -10.52 -6.06
C ARG A 266 20.01 -11.62 -5.02
N LEU A 267 18.95 -12.24 -4.49
CA LEU A 267 19.08 -13.33 -3.53
C LEU A 267 19.57 -14.63 -4.18
N LEU A 268 19.19 -14.91 -5.43
CA LEU A 268 19.61 -16.12 -6.13
C LEU A 268 21.14 -16.22 -6.30
N GLY A 269 21.85 -15.09 -6.40
CA GLY A 269 23.31 -15.06 -6.44
C GLY A 269 23.99 -15.72 -5.23
N ARG A 270 23.27 -15.94 -4.13
CA ARG A 270 23.75 -16.65 -2.95
C ARG A 270 23.95 -18.15 -3.16
N TRP A 271 23.13 -18.77 -4.00
CA TRP A 271 23.05 -20.22 -4.11
C TRP A 271 23.52 -20.69 -5.48
N ASP A 272 24.45 -21.65 -5.50
CA ASP A 272 24.86 -22.29 -6.75
C ASP A 272 23.69 -23.02 -7.42
N GLU A 273 23.76 -23.20 -8.73
CA GLU A 273 22.65 -23.73 -9.56
C GLU A 273 22.15 -25.12 -9.11
N ARG A 274 22.96 -25.90 -8.38
CA ARG A 274 22.57 -27.23 -7.88
C ARG A 274 21.78 -27.16 -6.57
N HIS A 275 21.76 -26.01 -5.90
CA HIS A 275 21.04 -25.83 -4.65
C HIS A 275 19.54 -26.06 -4.84
N ALA A 276 18.88 -26.60 -3.81
CA ALA A 276 17.49 -27.04 -3.91
C ALA A 276 16.50 -25.91 -4.27
N VAL A 277 16.83 -24.65 -3.91
CA VAL A 277 16.00 -23.47 -4.22
C VAL A 277 15.74 -23.35 -5.73
N HIS A 278 16.74 -23.55 -6.58
CA HIS A 278 16.60 -23.46 -8.04
C HIS A 278 15.58 -24.47 -8.58
N ARG A 279 15.58 -25.70 -8.06
CA ARG A 279 14.58 -26.72 -8.40
C ARG A 279 13.18 -26.32 -7.95
N VAL A 280 13.04 -25.76 -6.74
CA VAL A 280 11.75 -25.27 -6.22
C VAL A 280 11.21 -24.17 -7.12
N LEU A 281 12.05 -23.20 -7.51
CA LEU A 281 11.63 -22.09 -8.38
C LEU A 281 11.23 -22.59 -9.78
N ALA A 282 12.02 -23.49 -10.37
CA ALA A 282 11.74 -24.04 -11.70
C ALA A 282 10.42 -24.83 -11.76
N VAL A 283 10.12 -25.64 -10.73
CA VAL A 283 8.85 -26.38 -10.63
C VAL A 283 7.68 -25.44 -10.44
N THR A 284 7.79 -24.49 -9.51
CA THR A 284 6.70 -23.57 -9.18
C THR A 284 6.40 -22.59 -10.32
N ALA A 285 7.40 -22.13 -11.07
CA ALA A 285 7.21 -21.29 -12.25
C ALA A 285 6.34 -21.94 -13.34
N ARG A 286 6.27 -23.27 -13.39
CA ARG A 286 5.51 -24.04 -14.40
C ARG A 286 4.17 -24.57 -13.89
N ASP A 287 3.96 -24.58 -12.58
CA ASP A 287 2.76 -25.11 -11.94
C ASP A 287 2.14 -24.07 -10.98
N TRP A 288 0.99 -23.55 -11.39
CA TRP A 288 0.26 -22.55 -10.64
C TRP A 288 -0.16 -23.01 -9.24
N GLN A 289 -0.55 -24.28 -9.06
CA GLN A 289 -0.95 -24.76 -7.73
C GLN A 289 0.25 -24.84 -6.80
N ARG A 290 1.43 -25.20 -7.32
CA ARG A 290 2.69 -25.15 -6.56
C ARG A 290 3.12 -23.72 -6.24
N THR A 291 2.91 -22.78 -7.16
CA THR A 291 3.10 -21.34 -6.87
C THR A 291 2.19 -20.89 -5.72
N LEU A 292 0.91 -21.27 -5.74
CA LEU A 292 -0.03 -20.98 -4.66
C LEU A 292 0.37 -21.62 -3.33
N ASP A 293 0.88 -22.86 -3.33
CA ASP A 293 1.40 -23.51 -2.12
C ASP A 293 2.59 -22.74 -1.53
N LEU A 294 3.54 -22.34 -2.38
CA LEU A 294 4.71 -21.58 -1.98
C LEU A 294 4.32 -20.20 -1.41
N TYR A 295 3.41 -19.51 -2.09
CA TYR A 295 2.88 -18.22 -1.64
C TYR A 295 2.09 -18.34 -0.33
N ALA A 296 1.28 -19.38 -0.15
CA ALA A 296 0.54 -19.59 1.10
C ALA A 296 1.48 -19.82 2.29
N ARG A 297 2.56 -20.57 2.05
CA ARG A 297 3.58 -20.88 3.06
C ARG A 297 4.34 -19.62 3.47
N HIS A 298 4.79 -18.84 2.49
CA HIS A 298 5.76 -17.77 2.72
C HIS A 298 5.24 -16.35 2.64
N VAL A 299 3.98 -16.12 2.21
CA VAL A 299 3.43 -14.77 2.05
C VAL A 299 2.05 -14.65 2.69
N ASN A 300 0.98 -15.08 2.01
CA ASN A 300 -0.38 -14.94 2.55
C ASN A 300 -1.27 -16.14 2.20
N PRO A 301 -1.62 -17.00 3.18
CA PRO A 301 -2.51 -18.14 2.94
C PRO A 301 -3.97 -17.73 2.65
N MET A 302 -4.41 -16.56 3.11
CA MET A 302 -5.77 -16.08 2.87
C MET A 302 -5.96 -15.69 1.40
N THR A 303 -5.00 -15.00 0.80
CA THR A 303 -5.01 -14.71 -0.64
C THR A 303 -5.11 -16.00 -1.46
N VAL A 304 -4.36 -17.04 -1.09
CA VAL A 304 -4.39 -18.35 -1.77
C VAL A 304 -5.73 -19.06 -1.60
N ARG A 305 -6.36 -18.96 -0.42
CA ARG A 305 -7.73 -19.43 -0.20
C ARG A 305 -8.69 -18.79 -1.19
N MET A 306 -8.57 -17.48 -1.46
CA MET A 306 -9.41 -16.78 -2.45
C MET A 306 -9.18 -17.31 -3.87
N HIS A 307 -7.91 -17.41 -4.30
CA HIS A 307 -7.54 -17.95 -5.63
C HIS A 307 -8.10 -19.35 -5.87
N ARG A 308 -8.01 -20.23 -4.87
CA ARG A 308 -8.56 -21.61 -4.94
C ARG A 308 -10.08 -21.64 -4.96
N LYS A 309 -10.74 -20.78 -4.18
CA LYS A 309 -12.21 -20.68 -4.19
C LYS A 309 -12.72 -20.27 -5.59
N LEU A 310 -12.01 -19.34 -6.22
CA LEU A 310 -12.32 -18.75 -7.52
C LEU A 310 -11.75 -19.52 -8.73
N ARG A 311 -11.09 -20.68 -8.52
CA ARG A 311 -10.64 -21.59 -9.58
C ARG A 311 -9.75 -20.94 -10.64
N GLY A 312 -8.84 -20.07 -10.21
CA GLY A 312 -7.91 -19.36 -11.10
C GLY A 312 -8.51 -18.12 -11.78
N ALA A 313 -9.73 -17.70 -11.43
CA ALA A 313 -10.30 -16.47 -11.99
C ALA A 313 -9.50 -15.20 -11.62
N LEU A 314 -8.69 -15.25 -10.57
CA LEU A 314 -7.77 -14.17 -10.17
C LEU A 314 -6.34 -14.34 -10.71
N HIS A 315 -6.05 -15.43 -11.43
CA HIS A 315 -4.73 -15.70 -11.96
C HIS A 315 -4.54 -14.93 -13.27
N VAL A 316 -4.17 -13.66 -13.14
CA VAL A 316 -3.84 -12.78 -14.26
C VAL A 316 -2.50 -13.21 -14.85
N VAL A 317 -2.49 -13.58 -16.13
CA VAL A 317 -1.28 -14.05 -16.85
C VAL A 317 -0.79 -13.06 -17.90
N ARG A 318 -1.62 -12.08 -18.28
CA ARG A 318 -1.30 -11.01 -19.23
C ARG A 318 -2.10 -9.76 -18.90
N ALA A 319 -1.51 -8.59 -19.09
CA ALA A 319 -2.14 -7.29 -18.89
C ALA A 319 -1.65 -6.30 -19.96
N LYS A 320 -2.57 -5.65 -20.69
CA LYS A 320 -2.22 -4.63 -21.68
C LYS A 320 -3.35 -3.65 -21.91
N GLY A 321 -3.03 -2.36 -21.87
CA GLY A 321 -4.02 -1.29 -22.01
C GLY A 321 -5.15 -1.48 -21.00
N SER A 322 -6.39 -1.45 -21.49
CA SER A 322 -7.60 -1.66 -20.70
C SER A 322 -7.98 -3.13 -20.47
N ARG A 323 -7.11 -4.11 -20.77
CA ARG A 323 -7.46 -5.54 -20.78
C ARG A 323 -6.54 -6.42 -19.95
N LEU A 324 -7.13 -7.48 -19.38
CA LEU A 324 -6.44 -8.54 -18.66
C LEU A 324 -6.80 -9.91 -19.26
N THR A 325 -5.83 -10.82 -19.29
CA THR A 325 -6.09 -12.24 -19.52
C THR A 325 -5.91 -13.01 -18.23
N VAL A 326 -6.95 -13.74 -17.80
CA VAL A 326 -6.88 -14.67 -16.66
C VAL A 326 -6.82 -16.12 -17.12
N GLN A 327 -6.09 -16.97 -16.40
CA GLN A 327 -6.00 -18.40 -16.68
C GLN A 327 -6.64 -19.22 -15.55
N LEU A 328 -7.77 -19.86 -15.86
CA LEU A 328 -8.49 -20.72 -14.93
C LEU A 328 -7.72 -22.02 -14.66
N ASP A 329 -8.07 -22.70 -13.55
CA ASP A 329 -7.48 -24.00 -13.19
C ASP A 329 -7.63 -25.06 -14.31
N SER A 330 -8.69 -24.97 -15.12
CA SER A 330 -8.88 -25.85 -16.28
C SER A 330 -7.88 -25.62 -17.42
N GLY A 331 -7.12 -24.52 -17.38
CA GLY A 331 -6.25 -24.05 -18.47
C GLY A 331 -6.93 -23.08 -19.44
N ARG A 332 -8.25 -22.90 -19.34
CA ARG A 332 -8.96 -21.91 -20.16
C ARG A 332 -8.46 -20.50 -19.86
N ARG A 333 -8.21 -19.75 -20.92
CA ARG A 333 -7.89 -18.32 -20.83
C ARG A 333 -9.12 -17.49 -21.14
N LEU A 334 -9.30 -16.42 -20.38
CA LEU A 334 -10.39 -15.47 -20.59
C LEU A 334 -9.79 -14.06 -20.72
N ASP A 335 -10.11 -13.39 -21.82
CA ASP A 335 -9.78 -11.97 -22.01
C ASP A 335 -10.93 -11.12 -21.47
N LEU A 336 -10.56 -10.15 -20.65
CA LEU A 336 -11.47 -9.34 -19.85
C LEU A 336 -11.15 -7.87 -20.08
N VAL A 337 -12.18 -7.03 -20.07
CA VAL A 337 -11.99 -5.59 -19.80
C VAL A 337 -11.58 -5.45 -18.34
N ASP A 338 -10.51 -4.71 -18.07
CA ASP A 338 -10.11 -4.44 -16.70
C ASP A 338 -11.08 -3.45 -16.07
N GLY A 339 -11.94 -3.96 -15.19
CA GLY A 339 -12.88 -3.13 -14.46
C GLY A 339 -12.29 -2.50 -13.21
N LEU A 340 -11.07 -2.86 -12.82
CA LEU A 340 -10.46 -2.45 -11.55
C LEU A 340 -9.18 -1.63 -11.74
N CYS A 341 -8.49 -1.74 -12.88
CA CYS A 341 -7.38 -0.86 -13.26
C CYS A 341 -6.25 -0.86 -12.21
N GLY A 342 -5.90 -2.03 -11.66
CA GLY A 342 -4.94 -2.10 -10.55
C GLY A 342 -5.45 -1.49 -9.25
N ALA A 343 -6.76 -1.40 -9.05
CA ALA A 343 -7.40 -0.55 -8.04
C ALA A 343 -7.00 0.93 -8.16
N GLY A 344 -7.08 1.46 -9.38
CA GLY A 344 -6.81 2.86 -9.71
C GLY A 344 -5.34 3.17 -10.00
N LEU A 345 -4.46 2.16 -10.08
CA LEU A 345 -3.05 2.30 -10.46
C LEU A 345 -2.90 2.60 -11.96
N GLY A 346 -3.49 1.77 -12.81
CA GLY A 346 -3.26 1.76 -14.26
C GLY A 346 -4.18 2.69 -15.01
N VAL A 347 -4.32 3.94 -14.58
CA VAL A 347 -5.34 4.87 -15.09
C VAL A 347 -5.26 5.03 -16.62
N ALA A 348 -4.06 5.00 -17.21
CA ALA A 348 -3.84 4.92 -18.66
C ALA A 348 -3.54 3.51 -19.21
N GLY A 349 -3.92 2.46 -18.47
CA GLY A 349 -3.78 1.06 -18.84
C GLY A 349 -2.51 0.38 -18.35
N HIS A 350 -2.42 -0.92 -18.61
CA HIS A 350 -1.28 -1.78 -18.23
C HIS A 350 -0.22 -1.84 -19.32
N ASN A 351 1.04 -1.98 -18.92
CA ASN A 351 2.20 -2.18 -19.81
C ASN A 351 2.20 -1.20 -21.00
N PRO A 352 2.20 0.12 -20.72
CA PRO A 352 2.11 1.13 -21.76
C PRO A 352 3.40 1.13 -22.59
N VAL A 353 3.28 1.10 -23.92
CA VAL A 353 4.42 0.92 -24.84
C VAL A 353 5.38 2.10 -24.79
N ASP A 354 4.86 3.29 -24.55
CA ASP A 354 5.62 4.52 -24.42
C ASP A 354 6.47 4.56 -23.14
N ALA A 355 6.16 3.79 -22.09
CA ALA A 355 7.11 3.58 -20.99
C ALA A 355 8.42 2.91 -21.48
N LEU A 356 8.37 2.07 -22.52
CA LEU A 356 9.59 1.54 -23.13
C LEU A 356 10.39 2.62 -23.85
N THR A 357 9.71 3.45 -24.67
CA THR A 357 10.37 4.42 -25.54
C THR A 357 10.82 5.67 -24.81
N ASP A 358 10.00 6.14 -23.86
CA ASP A 358 10.12 7.47 -23.27
C ASP A 358 10.68 7.43 -21.85
N VAL A 359 10.70 6.26 -21.20
CA VAL A 359 11.35 6.05 -19.90
C VAL A 359 12.53 5.10 -20.04
N ILE A 360 12.31 3.82 -20.36
CA ILE A 360 13.34 2.79 -20.22
C ILE A 360 14.51 2.99 -21.19
N ARG A 361 14.25 3.43 -22.42
CA ARG A 361 15.29 3.67 -23.45
C ARG A 361 16.03 5.00 -23.29
N THR A 362 15.42 5.97 -22.62
CA THR A 362 15.87 7.37 -22.55
C THR A 362 16.28 7.79 -21.14
N HIS A 363 16.13 6.90 -20.14
CA HIS A 363 16.49 7.23 -18.77
C HIS A 363 17.98 7.55 -18.68
N ASP A 364 18.23 8.79 -18.26
CA ASP A 364 19.55 9.39 -18.10
C ASP A 364 19.82 9.60 -16.61
N THR A 365 20.84 8.93 -16.06
CA THR A 365 21.16 8.98 -14.63
C THR A 365 21.68 10.33 -14.17
N GLU A 366 22.11 11.20 -15.09
CA GLU A 366 22.60 12.55 -14.80
C GLU A 366 21.48 13.59 -14.75
N ARG A 367 20.26 13.24 -15.18
CA ARG A 367 19.11 14.15 -15.20
C ARG A 367 18.35 14.10 -13.88
N ASP A 368 17.99 15.27 -13.35
CA ASP A 368 17.18 15.39 -12.13
C ASP A 368 15.68 15.40 -12.42
N TYR A 369 15.13 14.20 -12.67
CA TYR A 369 13.71 13.98 -12.86
C TYR A 369 12.87 14.36 -11.63
N VAL A 370 13.41 14.27 -10.41
CA VAL A 370 12.69 14.66 -9.21
C VAL A 370 12.42 16.17 -9.21
N ALA A 371 13.42 17.00 -9.52
CA ALA A 371 13.24 18.45 -9.64
C ALA A 371 12.31 18.83 -10.81
N GLU A 372 12.38 18.09 -11.93
CA GLU A 372 11.44 18.26 -13.04
C GLU A 372 10.00 17.94 -12.66
N LEU A 373 9.79 16.81 -11.99
CA LEU A 373 8.47 16.39 -11.54
C LEU A 373 7.89 17.42 -10.58
N GLN A 374 8.69 17.98 -9.65
CA GLN A 374 8.24 19.06 -8.78
C GLN A 374 7.71 20.25 -9.57
N ARG A 375 8.43 20.71 -10.61
CA ARG A 375 7.99 21.83 -11.46
C ARG A 375 6.67 21.52 -12.19
N VAL A 376 6.52 20.31 -12.70
CA VAL A 376 5.29 19.87 -13.38
C VAL A 376 4.11 19.81 -12.40
N LEU A 377 4.29 19.19 -11.23
CA LEU A 377 3.25 19.09 -10.22
C LEU A 377 2.88 20.45 -9.61
N ALA A 378 3.86 21.33 -9.40
CA ALA A 378 3.62 22.69 -8.93
C ALA A 378 2.75 23.49 -9.91
N ARG A 379 3.03 23.38 -11.22
CA ARG A 379 2.18 24.00 -12.25
C ARG A 379 0.78 23.41 -12.26
N ASP A 380 0.64 22.09 -12.12
CA ASP A 380 -0.64 21.40 -12.23
C ASP A 380 -1.55 21.61 -11.00
N THR A 381 -0.97 21.87 -9.83
CA THR A 381 -1.70 21.90 -8.54
C THR A 381 -1.66 23.24 -7.83
N GLY A 382 -0.71 24.12 -8.17
CA GLY A 382 -0.43 25.35 -7.41
C GLY A 382 0.36 25.14 -6.12
N LEU A 383 0.75 23.90 -5.80
CA LEU A 383 1.55 23.56 -4.61
C LEU A 383 3.03 23.43 -4.99
N PRO A 384 3.90 24.40 -4.61
CA PRO A 384 5.25 24.54 -5.13
C PRO A 384 6.27 23.50 -4.63
N HIS A 385 6.00 22.85 -3.50
CA HIS A 385 6.94 21.92 -2.88
C HIS A 385 6.47 20.48 -2.98
N THR A 386 7.35 19.60 -3.45
CA THR A 386 7.10 18.16 -3.57
C THR A 386 8.00 17.39 -2.61
N TYR A 387 7.37 16.53 -1.81
CA TYR A 387 8.02 15.54 -0.97
C TYR A 387 7.81 14.16 -1.58
N PRO A 388 8.87 13.53 -2.12
CA PRO A 388 8.76 12.23 -2.75
C PRO A 388 8.26 11.16 -1.79
N ALA A 389 7.48 10.21 -2.32
CA ALA A 389 7.02 9.04 -1.61
C ALA A 389 7.11 7.80 -2.51
N VAL A 390 6.94 6.61 -1.92
CA VAL A 390 6.98 5.32 -2.64
C VAL A 390 5.62 4.64 -2.68
N SER A 391 4.63 5.21 -1.98
CA SER A 391 3.25 4.76 -1.95
C SER A 391 2.33 5.91 -1.50
N GLY A 392 1.01 5.72 -1.67
CA GLY A 392 0.04 6.65 -1.10
C GLY A 392 0.13 6.76 0.42
N ALA A 393 0.50 5.68 1.12
CA ALA A 393 0.61 5.71 2.57
C ALA A 393 1.79 6.56 3.05
N SER A 394 2.96 6.48 2.39
CA SER A 394 4.10 7.35 2.69
C SER A 394 3.88 8.80 2.26
N ALA A 395 3.05 9.05 1.23
CA ALA A 395 2.60 10.39 0.87
C ALA A 395 1.72 11.01 1.97
N VAL A 396 0.67 10.31 2.41
CA VAL A 396 -0.20 10.80 3.51
C VAL A 396 0.60 11.01 4.80
N GLU A 397 1.52 10.11 5.13
CA GLU A 397 2.39 10.24 6.30
C GLU A 397 3.28 11.49 6.25
N SER A 398 3.89 11.77 5.09
CA SER A 398 4.68 12.98 4.89
C SER A 398 3.80 14.24 5.04
N ALA A 399 2.60 14.23 4.47
CA ALA A 399 1.64 15.34 4.61
C ALA A 399 1.24 15.57 6.08
N PHE A 400 0.94 14.52 6.83
CA PHE A 400 0.59 14.63 8.26
C PHE A 400 1.73 15.18 9.11
N ILE A 401 2.96 14.70 8.87
CA ILE A 401 4.15 15.19 9.57
C ILE A 401 4.37 16.68 9.25
N LEU A 402 4.32 17.08 7.98
CA LEU A 402 4.51 18.47 7.56
C LEU A 402 3.43 19.39 8.13
N ALA A 403 2.17 18.96 8.13
CA ALA A 403 1.08 19.71 8.76
C ALA A 403 1.29 19.87 10.27
N ARG A 404 1.72 18.82 10.97
CA ARG A 404 2.01 18.87 12.41
C ARG A 404 3.17 19.82 12.72
N LEU A 405 4.23 19.81 11.90
CA LEU A 405 5.35 20.76 12.01
C LEU A 405 4.94 22.20 11.70
N ALA A 406 4.02 22.41 10.75
CA ALA A 406 3.53 23.74 10.37
C ALA A 406 2.51 24.34 11.36
N ARG A 407 1.89 23.49 12.20
CA ARG A 407 0.95 23.88 13.25
C ARG A 407 1.26 23.18 14.58
N PRO A 408 2.44 23.43 15.20
CA PRO A 408 2.89 22.69 16.39
C PRO A 408 2.00 22.90 17.61
N GLU A 409 1.36 24.07 17.73
CA GLU A 409 0.44 24.39 18.83
C GLU A 409 -0.96 23.80 18.67
N ARG A 410 -1.30 23.27 17.49
CA ARG A 410 -2.66 22.80 17.16
C ARG A 410 -2.65 21.32 16.85
N ARG A 411 -3.08 20.55 17.83
CA ARG A 411 -2.92 19.09 17.84
C ARG A 411 -4.02 18.38 17.07
N ARG A 412 -5.21 18.95 17.02
CA ARG A 412 -6.36 18.21 16.52
C ARG A 412 -6.32 18.04 15.01
N ILE A 413 -6.43 16.79 14.57
CA ILE A 413 -6.62 16.42 13.17
C ILE A 413 -8.08 16.03 12.99
N VAL A 414 -8.76 16.65 12.04
CA VAL A 414 -10.11 16.26 11.61
C VAL A 414 -10.00 15.42 10.35
N VAL A 415 -10.59 14.24 10.38
CA VAL A 415 -10.72 13.35 9.21
C VAL A 415 -12.19 12.99 9.04
N PHE A 416 -12.70 12.99 7.81
CA PHE A 416 -14.06 12.51 7.60
C PHE A 416 -14.13 10.98 7.67
N LYS A 417 -15.21 10.44 8.25
CA LYS A 417 -15.45 9.00 8.23
C LYS A 417 -15.46 8.51 6.79
N HIS A 418 -15.10 7.24 6.61
CA HIS A 418 -14.95 6.57 5.32
C HIS A 418 -13.68 6.95 4.52
N ASN A 419 -12.83 7.86 5.02
CA ASN A 419 -11.54 8.12 4.41
C ASN A 419 -10.61 6.89 4.48
N TYR A 420 -9.78 6.67 3.45
CA TYR A 420 -8.72 5.65 3.46
C TYR A 420 -7.37 6.26 3.05
N GLY A 421 -6.53 6.61 4.05
CA GLY A 421 -5.18 7.16 3.82
C GLY A 421 -4.04 6.16 3.90
N GLY A 422 -4.35 4.86 3.83
CA GLY A 422 -3.36 3.79 3.90
C GLY A 422 -3.19 3.18 5.28
N LYS A 423 -2.07 2.49 5.51
CA LYS A 423 -1.92 1.54 6.61
C LYS A 423 -0.56 1.60 7.32
N THR A 424 0.26 2.63 7.13
CA THR A 424 1.39 2.87 8.08
C THR A 424 0.80 3.37 9.40
N LEU A 425 1.54 3.35 10.52
CA LEU A 425 1.00 3.85 11.80
C LEU A 425 0.45 5.28 11.72
N VAL A 426 1.14 6.19 11.02
CA VAL A 426 0.70 7.58 10.86
C VAL A 426 -0.39 7.68 9.78
N SER A 427 -0.21 7.05 8.63
CA SER A 427 -1.21 7.13 7.54
C SER A 427 -2.53 6.42 7.88
N LEU A 428 -2.50 5.47 8.83
CA LEU A 428 -3.68 4.82 9.39
C LEU A 428 -4.59 5.79 10.14
N LEU A 429 -4.07 6.94 10.61
CA LEU A 429 -4.88 8.01 11.19
C LEU A 429 -5.86 8.59 10.15
N ALA A 430 -5.46 8.64 8.88
CA ALA A 430 -6.36 9.01 7.80
C ALA A 430 -7.31 7.86 7.38
N THR A 431 -7.16 6.64 7.90
CA THR A 431 -8.07 5.53 7.56
C THR A 431 -9.16 5.40 8.62
N ALA A 432 -10.35 5.93 8.34
CA ALA A 432 -11.41 6.06 9.34
C ALA A 432 -12.18 4.77 9.70
N ALA A 433 -11.88 3.63 9.07
CA ALA A 433 -12.57 2.37 9.35
C ALA A 433 -12.06 1.72 10.67
N GLU A 434 -12.88 1.70 11.72
CA GLU A 434 -12.53 1.22 13.06
C GLU A 434 -11.91 -0.19 13.05
N ARG A 435 -12.53 -1.12 12.31
CA ARG A 435 -12.05 -2.50 12.16
C ARG A 435 -10.59 -2.58 11.68
N THR A 436 -10.14 -1.60 10.91
CA THR A 436 -8.80 -1.55 10.33
C THR A 436 -7.77 -0.94 11.27
N ARG A 437 -8.19 -0.13 12.26
CA ARG A 437 -7.27 0.58 13.17
C ARG A 437 -7.21 -0.04 14.56
N ALA A 438 -8.36 -0.46 15.11
CA ALA A 438 -8.50 -0.95 16.48
C ALA A 438 -7.43 -1.96 16.92
N PRO A 439 -6.99 -2.94 16.08
CA PRO A 439 -6.01 -3.94 16.50
C PRO A 439 -4.58 -3.41 16.69
N PHE A 440 -4.30 -2.15 16.34
CA PHE A 440 -2.95 -1.60 16.25
C PHE A 440 -2.65 -0.51 17.29
N GLY A 441 -3.56 -0.32 18.25
CA GLY A 441 -3.43 0.69 19.30
C GLY A 441 -2.19 0.52 20.19
N PRO A 442 -1.76 1.59 20.88
CA PRO A 442 -2.38 2.92 20.91
C PRO A 442 -2.21 3.68 19.59
N LEU A 443 -3.18 4.54 19.28
CA LEU A 443 -3.20 5.43 18.11
C LEU A 443 -3.28 6.88 18.61
N TYR A 444 -2.96 7.84 17.75
CA TYR A 444 -3.01 9.27 18.08
C TYR A 444 -4.39 9.67 18.61
N GLU A 445 -4.43 10.28 19.79
CA GLU A 445 -5.68 10.58 20.50
C GLU A 445 -6.36 11.87 20.01
N ASP A 446 -5.58 12.85 19.54
CA ASP A 446 -6.07 14.15 19.07
C ASP A 446 -6.62 14.06 17.62
N ILE A 447 -7.39 13.02 17.33
CA ILE A 447 -8.06 12.85 16.03
C ILE A 447 -9.58 12.83 16.18
N ARG A 448 -10.26 13.65 15.39
CA ARG A 448 -11.71 13.73 15.32
C ARG A 448 -12.20 13.14 14.00
N TYR A 449 -13.06 12.12 14.09
CA TYR A 449 -13.75 11.55 12.93
C TYR A 449 -15.19 12.06 12.82
N ILE A 450 -15.46 12.91 11.84
CA ILE A 450 -16.80 13.45 11.58
C ILE A 450 -17.45 12.66 10.44
N ASP A 451 -18.69 12.22 10.60
CA ASP A 451 -19.41 11.55 9.52
C ASP A 451 -19.96 12.58 8.53
N PRO A 452 -19.41 12.67 7.29
CA PRO A 452 -19.75 13.73 6.36
C PRO A 452 -21.16 13.60 5.78
N TYR A 453 -21.82 12.45 5.93
CA TYR A 453 -23.12 12.16 5.33
C TYR A 453 -24.29 12.35 6.29
N THR A 454 -24.01 12.79 7.52
CA THR A 454 -25.06 13.11 8.49
C THR A 454 -25.61 14.53 8.26
N PRO A 455 -26.90 14.78 8.53
CA PRO A 455 -27.48 16.13 8.40
C PRO A 455 -26.80 17.21 9.27
N HIS A 456 -26.06 16.80 10.30
CA HIS A 456 -25.40 17.69 11.25
C HIS A 456 -23.89 17.81 11.04
N ALA A 457 -23.32 17.20 9.98
CA ALA A 457 -21.88 17.17 9.74
C ALA A 457 -21.24 18.56 9.72
N ALA A 458 -21.87 19.53 9.02
CA ALA A 458 -21.38 20.90 8.95
C ALA A 458 -21.41 21.62 10.30
N GLU A 459 -22.45 21.39 11.11
CA GLU A 459 -22.55 21.94 12.47
C GLU A 459 -21.52 21.32 13.41
N GLU A 460 -21.34 20.00 13.34
CA GLU A 460 -20.33 19.28 14.12
C GLU A 460 -18.92 19.79 13.78
N PHE A 461 -18.64 19.98 12.50
CA PHE A 461 -17.37 20.55 12.05
C PHE A 461 -17.16 21.99 12.55
N ARG A 462 -18.19 22.87 12.45
CA ARG A 462 -18.10 24.24 12.97
C ARG A 462 -17.77 24.27 14.46
N LYS A 463 -18.38 23.40 15.26
CA LYS A 463 -18.08 23.28 16.69
C LYS A 463 -16.64 22.84 16.93
N GLU A 464 -16.16 21.87 16.16
CA GLU A 464 -14.79 21.39 16.28
C GLU A 464 -13.78 22.47 15.88
N ALA A 465 -14.00 23.16 14.77
CA ALA A 465 -13.16 24.27 14.31
C ALA A 465 -13.12 25.43 15.33
N ALA A 466 -14.26 25.74 15.95
CA ALA A 466 -14.39 26.79 16.96
C ALA A 466 -13.59 26.53 18.25
N THR A 467 -13.12 25.30 18.49
CA THR A 467 -12.22 25.01 19.63
C THR A 467 -10.86 25.71 19.50
N GLY A 468 -10.44 26.07 18.27
CA GLY A 468 -9.12 26.63 17.99
C GLY A 468 -7.98 25.60 18.02
N GLU A 469 -8.28 24.33 18.33
CA GLU A 469 -7.27 23.26 18.47
C GLU A 469 -6.97 22.54 17.15
N VAL A 470 -7.80 22.74 16.12
CA VAL A 470 -7.67 22.08 14.80
C VAL A 470 -6.44 22.61 14.06
N GLY A 471 -5.49 21.71 13.82
CA GLY A 471 -4.29 21.96 13.02
C GLY A 471 -4.44 21.54 11.56
N LEU A 472 -5.18 20.45 11.30
CA LEU A 472 -5.35 19.87 9.96
C LEU A 472 -6.77 19.33 9.78
N VAL A 473 -7.38 19.60 8.62
CA VAL A 473 -8.56 18.91 8.09
C VAL A 473 -8.12 18.09 6.88
N TRP A 474 -8.30 16.78 6.91
CA TRP A 474 -7.87 15.84 5.86
C TRP A 474 -9.05 15.15 5.17
N ILE A 475 -9.08 15.20 3.83
CA ILE A 475 -10.29 14.89 3.03
C ILE A 475 -9.97 14.07 1.77
N GLU A 476 -10.55 12.88 1.64
CA GLU A 476 -10.81 12.20 0.35
C GLU A 476 -12.18 12.71 -0.16
N LEU A 477 -12.18 13.52 -1.22
CA LEU A 477 -13.38 14.23 -1.66
C LEU A 477 -14.47 13.34 -2.24
N VAL A 478 -14.07 12.17 -2.72
CA VAL A 478 -14.95 11.13 -3.23
C VAL A 478 -14.50 9.85 -2.58
N HIS A 479 -15.22 9.41 -1.55
CA HIS A 479 -14.91 8.16 -0.89
C HIS A 479 -15.11 7.00 -1.88
N GLY A 480 -14.08 6.18 -2.08
CA GLY A 480 -14.16 5.03 -3.00
C GLY A 480 -13.58 3.73 -2.46
N SER A 481 -12.71 3.80 -1.45
CA SER A 481 -11.92 2.65 -0.97
C SER A 481 -12.44 1.99 0.31
N SER A 482 -13.53 2.50 0.89
CA SER A 482 -13.98 2.16 2.25
C SER A 482 -15.39 1.58 2.30
N ASP A 483 -16.06 1.70 3.44
CA ASP A 483 -17.43 1.25 3.71
C ASP A 483 -18.51 2.23 3.23
N SER A 484 -18.13 3.41 2.72
CA SER A 484 -19.04 4.32 2.01
C SER A 484 -18.44 4.76 0.68
N TYR A 485 -19.31 5.30 -0.17
CA TYR A 485 -18.95 5.78 -1.50
C TYR A 485 -19.92 6.88 -1.93
N ALA A 486 -19.39 8.09 -1.94
CA ALA A 486 -20.11 9.30 -2.33
C ALA A 486 -19.12 10.46 -2.35
N PRO A 487 -19.44 11.53 -3.10
CA PRO A 487 -18.81 12.82 -2.92
C PRO A 487 -19.12 13.38 -1.52
N ILE A 488 -18.15 14.05 -0.89
CA ILE A 488 -18.41 14.88 0.29
C ILE A 488 -19.45 15.96 -0.08
N PRO A 489 -20.51 16.16 0.72
CA PRO A 489 -21.53 17.17 0.44
C PRO A 489 -20.95 18.58 0.33
N SER A 490 -21.42 19.35 -0.65
CA SER A 490 -20.93 20.72 -0.90
C SER A 490 -21.04 21.61 0.34
N ALA A 491 -22.19 21.58 1.03
CA ALA A 491 -22.40 22.39 2.24
C ALA A 491 -21.33 22.15 3.33
N LEU A 492 -20.79 20.93 3.44
CA LEU A 492 -19.70 20.63 4.37
C LEU A 492 -18.36 21.18 3.85
N LEU A 493 -18.08 21.06 2.55
CA LEU A 493 -16.88 21.64 1.93
C LEU A 493 -16.87 23.18 2.00
N ASP A 494 -18.03 23.81 1.79
CA ASP A 494 -18.22 25.25 1.93
C ASP A 494 -17.90 25.67 3.37
N THR A 495 -18.44 24.94 4.35
CA THR A 495 -18.14 25.17 5.78
C THR A 495 -16.65 25.03 6.10
N VAL A 496 -15.96 24.03 5.52
CA VAL A 496 -14.51 23.87 5.67
C VAL A 496 -13.75 25.05 5.06
N SER A 497 -14.19 25.54 3.91
CA SER A 497 -13.55 26.68 3.22
C SER A 497 -13.75 27.98 4.00
N GLU A 498 -14.98 28.28 4.41
CA GLU A 498 -15.34 29.48 5.17
C GLU A 498 -14.63 29.56 6.54
N GLY A 499 -14.47 28.42 7.21
CA GLY A 499 -13.82 28.35 8.51
C GLY A 499 -12.29 28.44 8.47
N ARG A 500 -11.68 28.35 7.28
CA ARG A 500 -10.23 28.24 7.12
C ARG A 500 -9.47 29.45 7.68
N GLU A 501 -9.80 30.66 7.21
CA GLU A 501 -9.16 31.90 7.66
C GLU A 501 -9.48 32.23 9.13
N PRO A 502 -10.76 32.24 9.58
CA PRO A 502 -11.09 32.56 10.97
C PRO A 502 -10.47 31.61 11.99
N HIS A 503 -10.38 30.32 11.65
CA HIS A 503 -9.87 29.33 12.58
C HIS A 503 -8.39 29.03 12.37
N GLY A 504 -7.81 29.13 11.18
CA GLY A 504 -6.37 28.99 10.89
C GLY A 504 -5.84 27.55 10.71
N TYR A 505 -6.73 26.57 10.55
CA TYR A 505 -6.35 25.18 10.26
C TYR A 505 -5.88 25.00 8.82
N LEU A 506 -5.07 23.97 8.59
CA LEU A 506 -4.67 23.56 7.25
C LEU A 506 -5.73 22.67 6.61
N VAL A 507 -5.84 22.71 5.28
CA VAL A 507 -6.74 21.84 4.50
C VAL A 507 -5.89 20.95 3.61
N GLY A 508 -5.95 19.65 3.82
CA GLY A 508 -5.25 18.64 3.03
C GLY A 508 -6.21 17.72 2.31
N VAL A 509 -5.89 17.34 1.06
CA VAL A 509 -6.70 16.43 0.26
C VAL A 509 -5.96 15.16 -0.11
N ASP A 510 -6.65 14.02 -0.01
CA ASP A 510 -6.15 12.74 -0.47
C ASP A 510 -6.59 12.45 -1.90
N GLU A 511 -5.70 12.71 -2.85
CA GLU A 511 -5.93 12.51 -4.28
C GLU A 511 -5.26 11.22 -4.78
N VAL A 512 -4.86 10.31 -3.88
CA VAL A 512 -4.18 9.05 -4.23
C VAL A 512 -5.05 8.16 -5.10
N LEU A 513 -6.38 8.16 -4.93
CA LEU A 513 -7.32 7.41 -5.79
C LEU A 513 -7.98 8.29 -6.85
N THR A 514 -8.32 9.52 -6.49
CA THR A 514 -9.26 10.37 -7.25
C THR A 514 -8.59 11.28 -8.28
N SER A 515 -7.25 11.39 -8.24
CA SER A 515 -6.48 12.19 -9.19
C SER A 515 -6.60 11.71 -10.64
N TYR A 516 -6.11 12.58 -11.52
CA TYR A 516 -5.90 12.38 -12.94
C TYR A 516 -7.16 11.88 -13.65
N TYR A 517 -8.24 12.65 -13.56
CA TYR A 517 -9.51 12.44 -14.27
C TYR A 517 -10.30 11.19 -13.85
N ARG A 518 -9.90 10.50 -12.78
CA ARG A 518 -10.70 9.39 -12.23
C ARG A 518 -12.14 9.81 -11.93
N CYS A 519 -12.32 11.01 -11.36
CA CYS A 519 -13.62 11.56 -10.98
C CYS A 519 -14.14 12.65 -11.95
N GLY A 520 -13.65 12.68 -13.20
CA GLY A 520 -14.11 13.62 -14.23
C GLY A 520 -13.28 14.91 -14.36
N THR A 521 -12.58 15.34 -13.30
CA THR A 521 -11.64 16.48 -13.31
C THR A 521 -10.20 16.02 -13.11
N ARG A 522 -9.21 16.83 -13.50
CA ARG A 522 -7.79 16.46 -13.33
C ARG A 522 -7.47 16.14 -11.88
N PHE A 523 -7.98 16.90 -10.92
CA PHE A 523 -8.01 16.52 -9.50
C PHE A 523 -9.43 16.76 -8.96
N ALA A 524 -9.93 15.87 -8.11
CA ALA A 524 -11.32 15.92 -7.62
C ALA A 524 -11.63 17.17 -6.80
N HIS A 525 -10.63 17.82 -6.20
CA HIS A 525 -10.81 19.07 -5.45
C HIS A 525 -11.03 20.30 -6.32
N GLN A 526 -10.63 20.27 -7.59
CA GLN A 526 -10.79 21.41 -8.48
C GLN A 526 -12.27 21.74 -8.69
N GLY A 527 -12.66 22.97 -8.35
CA GLY A 527 -14.05 23.46 -8.45
C GLY A 527 -14.94 23.12 -7.25
N ARG A 528 -14.49 22.28 -6.31
CA ARG A 528 -15.26 21.89 -5.10
C ARG A 528 -14.59 22.31 -3.79
N LEU A 529 -13.26 22.35 -3.78
CA LEU A 529 -12.43 22.77 -2.65
C LEU A 529 -11.12 23.36 -3.22
N PRO A 530 -11.16 24.58 -3.78
CA PRO A 530 -10.05 25.13 -4.56
C PRO A 530 -8.84 25.52 -3.69
N GLU A 531 -9.06 25.93 -2.45
CA GLU A 531 -8.00 26.34 -1.53
C GLU A 531 -7.57 25.18 -0.64
N ILE A 532 -6.39 24.63 -0.94
CA ILE A 532 -5.77 23.53 -0.18
C ILE A 532 -4.32 23.89 0.14
N ASP A 533 -3.78 23.35 1.23
CA ASP A 533 -2.36 23.47 1.58
C ASP A 533 -1.55 22.23 1.28
N LEU A 534 -2.20 21.06 1.31
CA LEU A 534 -1.54 19.78 1.12
C LEU A 534 -2.33 18.88 0.17
N MET A 535 -1.62 18.06 -0.60
CA MET A 535 -2.20 17.02 -1.43
C MET A 535 -1.33 15.76 -1.41
N SER A 536 -1.93 14.57 -1.33
CA SER A 536 -1.22 13.31 -1.58
C SER A 536 -1.54 12.72 -2.94
N LEU A 537 -0.51 12.26 -3.66
CA LEU A 537 -0.58 11.57 -4.94
C LEU A 537 0.17 10.24 -4.89
N SER A 538 -0.30 9.25 -5.66
CA SER A 538 0.36 7.96 -5.92
C SER A 538 -0.42 7.28 -7.05
N LYS A 539 -0.52 5.94 -7.07
CA LYS A 539 -1.32 5.14 -8.01
C LYS A 539 -1.18 5.58 -9.47
N ALA A 540 -2.14 6.39 -9.93
CA ALA A 540 -2.22 7.00 -11.24
C ALA A 540 -0.92 7.74 -11.63
N LEU A 541 -0.19 8.27 -10.65
CA LEU A 541 1.07 8.98 -10.84
C LEU A 541 2.13 8.16 -11.59
N SER A 542 2.07 6.82 -11.64
CA SER A 542 3.00 6.00 -12.44
C SER A 542 2.33 4.94 -13.32
N TYR A 543 1.02 5.02 -13.50
CA TYR A 543 0.22 3.97 -14.17
C TYR A 543 0.41 2.55 -13.62
N GLY A 544 0.83 2.43 -12.36
CA GLY A 544 1.14 1.13 -11.77
C GLY A 544 2.43 0.47 -12.29
N CYS A 545 3.22 1.15 -13.14
CA CYS A 545 4.46 0.60 -13.70
C CYS A 545 5.61 0.59 -12.69
N PHE A 546 5.66 1.58 -11.80
CA PHE A 546 6.74 1.70 -10.81
C PHE A 546 6.22 2.26 -9.48
N PRO A 547 6.69 1.78 -8.31
CA PRO A 547 6.24 2.32 -7.02
C PRO A 547 6.66 3.78 -6.85
N THR A 548 5.68 4.67 -6.65
CA THR A 548 5.93 6.10 -6.41
C THR A 548 4.71 6.80 -5.79
N GLY A 549 4.94 7.99 -5.26
CA GLY A 549 3.95 8.90 -4.70
C GLY A 549 4.58 10.26 -4.43
N ALA A 550 3.76 11.21 -4.00
CA ALA A 550 4.21 12.53 -3.60
C ALA A 550 3.25 13.14 -2.57
N ALA A 551 3.80 13.83 -1.58
CA ALA A 551 3.07 14.85 -0.83
C ALA A 551 3.43 16.22 -1.38
N LEU A 552 2.44 16.98 -1.81
CA LEU A 552 2.59 18.34 -2.30
C LEU A 552 2.16 19.31 -1.20
N VAL A 553 2.90 20.38 -0.98
CA VAL A 553 2.56 21.38 0.03
C VAL A 553 2.76 22.81 -0.44
N SER A 554 1.99 23.74 0.17
CA SER A 554 2.13 25.17 -0.04
C SER A 554 3.45 25.71 0.52
N ASP A 555 3.91 26.86 0.00
CA ASP A 555 5.07 27.59 0.55
C ASP A 555 4.92 27.84 2.05
N ALA A 556 3.70 28.23 2.48
CA ALA A 556 3.42 28.52 3.88
C ALA A 556 3.60 27.31 4.79
N VAL A 557 3.18 26.12 4.36
CA VAL A 557 3.39 24.87 5.11
C VAL A 557 4.88 24.51 5.12
N HIS A 558 5.56 24.58 3.97
CA HIS A 558 6.98 24.27 3.86
C HIS A 558 7.83 25.14 4.80
N GLU A 559 7.68 26.46 4.72
CA GLU A 559 8.46 27.40 5.53
C GLU A 559 8.15 27.28 7.02
N ALA A 560 6.89 27.07 7.39
CA ALA A 560 6.52 26.82 8.79
C ALA A 560 7.12 25.51 9.31
N ALA A 561 7.03 24.43 8.54
CA ALA A 561 7.60 23.14 8.92
C ALA A 561 9.13 23.20 9.04
N ARG A 562 9.81 23.88 8.12
CA ARG A 562 11.27 24.08 8.16
C ARG A 562 11.73 24.86 9.38
N ARG A 563 10.95 25.86 9.81
CA ARG A 563 11.24 26.63 11.02
C ARG A 563 11.16 25.76 12.28
N THR A 564 10.22 24.83 12.31
CA THR A 564 10.01 23.92 13.45
C THR A 564 11.05 22.80 13.49
N ASN A 565 11.29 22.13 12.36
CA ASN A 565 12.23 21.02 12.29
C ASN A 565 12.89 20.91 10.90
N PRO A 566 13.97 21.66 10.63
CA PRO A 566 14.60 21.71 9.31
C PRO A 566 15.22 20.37 8.90
N GLN A 567 15.73 19.60 9.87
CA GLN A 567 16.31 18.28 9.62
C GLN A 567 15.27 17.31 9.08
N LEU A 568 14.13 17.17 9.78
CA LEU A 568 13.09 16.23 9.37
C LEU A 568 12.48 16.62 8.01
N VAL A 569 12.33 17.92 7.75
CA VAL A 569 11.89 18.38 6.43
C VAL A 569 12.84 17.95 5.32
N GLU A 570 14.16 18.07 5.53
CA GLU A 570 15.15 17.65 4.54
C GLU A 570 15.20 16.12 4.39
N GLU A 571 15.06 15.37 5.49
CA GLU A 571 14.93 13.91 5.46
C GLU A 571 13.72 13.48 4.62
N LEU A 572 12.54 14.10 4.81
CA LEU A 572 11.34 13.80 4.04
C LEU A 572 11.51 14.13 2.54
N ARG A 573 12.27 15.17 2.21
CA ARG A 573 12.52 15.60 0.82
C ARG A 573 13.41 14.62 0.05
N THR A 574 14.28 13.88 0.76
CA THR A 574 15.35 13.08 0.15
C THR A 574 15.19 11.58 0.30
N GLN A 575 14.56 11.10 1.38
CA GLN A 575 14.44 9.67 1.72
C GLN A 575 13.86 8.77 0.61
N HIS A 576 12.97 9.33 -0.20
CA HIS A 576 12.17 8.61 -1.19
C HIS A 576 12.33 9.24 -2.58
N ALA A 577 13.28 10.16 -2.72
CA ALA A 577 13.60 10.78 -4.00
C ALA A 577 14.18 9.70 -4.93
N HIS A 578 13.42 9.30 -5.94
CA HIS A 578 13.80 8.22 -6.84
C HIS A 578 13.72 8.67 -8.29
N GLN A 579 14.87 8.75 -8.97
CA GLN A 579 14.95 9.30 -10.32
C GLN A 579 14.13 8.51 -11.34
N LEU A 580 14.23 7.17 -11.35
CA LEU A 580 13.41 6.34 -12.24
C LEU A 580 11.90 6.47 -11.96
N GLY A 581 11.47 6.43 -10.69
CA GLY A 581 10.06 6.64 -10.32
C GLY A 581 9.53 8.02 -10.72
N ALA A 582 10.35 9.06 -10.60
CA ALA A 582 10.01 10.40 -11.07
C ALA A 582 9.94 10.47 -12.60
N HIS A 583 10.81 9.76 -13.32
CA HIS A 583 10.76 9.67 -14.78
C HIS A 583 9.47 8.98 -15.27
N PHE A 584 9.09 7.86 -14.65
CA PHE A 584 7.77 7.24 -14.88
C PHE A 584 6.62 8.19 -14.59
N SER A 585 6.75 9.04 -13.57
CA SER A 585 5.71 10.00 -13.21
C SER A 585 5.55 11.14 -14.20
N LEU A 586 6.68 11.69 -14.67
CA LEU A 586 6.69 12.70 -15.73
C LEU A 586 6.08 12.16 -17.02
N GLN A 587 6.44 10.94 -17.38
CA GLN A 587 5.90 10.29 -18.57
C GLN A 587 4.40 10.01 -18.40
N ALA A 588 3.96 9.57 -17.22
CA ALA A 588 2.55 9.38 -16.95
C ALA A 588 1.76 10.68 -17.11
N VAL A 589 2.22 11.77 -16.50
CA VAL A 589 1.60 13.09 -16.65
C VAL A 589 1.57 13.55 -18.12
N ALA A 590 2.67 13.37 -18.86
CA ALA A 590 2.73 13.74 -20.27
C ALA A 590 1.73 12.95 -21.14
N GLN A 591 1.55 11.66 -20.87
CA GLN A 591 0.53 10.85 -21.55
C GLN A 591 -0.88 11.38 -21.28
N LEU A 592 -1.20 11.74 -20.03
CA LEU A 592 -2.53 12.28 -19.70
C LEU A 592 -2.83 13.53 -20.52
N ASP A 593 -1.83 14.40 -20.66
CA ASP A 593 -1.95 15.65 -21.41
C ASP A 593 -2.11 15.37 -22.92
N ALA A 594 -1.40 14.38 -23.45
CA ALA A 594 -1.52 13.95 -24.84
C ALA A 594 -2.88 13.28 -25.18
N LEU A 595 -3.54 12.67 -24.19
CA LEU A 595 -4.82 11.96 -24.38
C LEU A 595 -6.05 12.87 -24.42
N HIS A 596 -5.91 14.19 -24.23
CA HIS A 596 -7.02 15.16 -24.21
C HIS A 596 -8.21 14.65 -23.37
N LEU A 597 -7.92 14.32 -22.11
CA LEU A 597 -8.81 13.52 -21.27
C LEU A 597 -10.11 14.20 -20.87
N ASP A 598 -10.21 15.53 -20.94
CA ASP A 598 -11.43 16.28 -20.65
C ASP A 598 -12.63 15.77 -21.47
N ARG A 599 -12.48 15.70 -22.80
CA ARG A 599 -13.55 15.22 -23.69
C ARG A 599 -13.77 13.72 -23.59
N ARG A 600 -12.67 12.97 -23.49
CA ARG A 600 -12.71 11.51 -23.42
C ARG A 600 -13.42 11.03 -22.17
N VAL A 601 -13.07 11.58 -21.01
CA VAL A 601 -13.68 11.17 -19.74
C VAL A 601 -15.15 11.57 -19.68
N ALA A 602 -15.52 12.76 -20.18
CA ALA A 602 -16.93 13.12 -20.31
C ALA A 602 -17.73 12.11 -21.16
N ALA A 603 -17.18 11.68 -22.30
CA ALA A 603 -17.83 10.68 -23.16
C ALA A 603 -17.93 9.30 -22.47
N LEU A 604 -16.86 8.82 -21.84
CA LEU A 604 -16.87 7.53 -21.13
C LEU A 604 -17.81 7.57 -19.90
N SER A 605 -17.86 8.67 -19.17
CA SER A 605 -18.78 8.86 -18.05
C SER A 605 -20.23 8.88 -18.49
N ALA A 606 -20.56 9.51 -19.62
CA ALA A 606 -21.91 9.46 -20.18
C ALA A 606 -22.36 8.01 -20.45
N VAL A 607 -21.47 7.17 -20.97
CA VAL A 607 -21.75 5.73 -21.16
C VAL A 607 -21.99 5.01 -19.82
N VAL A 608 -21.23 5.35 -18.77
CA VAL A 608 -21.46 4.80 -17.42
C VAL A 608 -22.83 5.24 -16.89
N ASP A 609 -23.16 6.53 -16.99
CA ASP A 609 -24.43 7.09 -16.50
C ASP A 609 -25.63 6.48 -17.22
N GLU A 610 -25.59 6.40 -18.56
CA GLU A 610 -26.60 5.71 -19.37
C GLU A 610 -26.76 4.25 -18.94
N GLY A 611 -25.64 3.57 -18.70
CA GLY A 611 -25.61 2.20 -18.22
C GLY A 611 -26.28 2.03 -16.87
N ILE A 612 -26.00 2.92 -15.91
CA ILE A 612 -26.58 2.93 -14.56
C ILE A 612 -28.08 3.23 -14.62
N ALA A 613 -28.49 4.20 -15.45
CA ALA A 613 -29.89 4.55 -15.67
C ALA A 613 -30.70 3.38 -16.26
N ALA A 614 -30.07 2.56 -17.11
CA ALA A 614 -30.68 1.40 -17.73
C ALA A 614 -30.79 0.14 -16.84
N MET A 615 -30.21 0.17 -15.62
CA MET A 615 -30.22 -0.95 -14.67
C MET A 615 -31.58 -1.09 -13.96
N ASP A 616 -31.99 -2.33 -13.73
CA ASP A 616 -33.28 -2.68 -13.11
C ASP A 616 -33.35 -2.30 -11.62
N THR A 617 -34.29 -1.43 -11.27
CA THR A 617 -34.50 -0.92 -9.90
C THR A 617 -35.43 -1.80 -9.07
N GLY A 618 -35.89 -2.92 -9.61
CA GLY A 618 -36.80 -3.84 -8.95
C GLY A 618 -36.20 -4.45 -7.68
N PRO A 619 -37.05 -4.89 -6.74
CA PRO A 619 -36.60 -5.50 -5.49
C PRO A 619 -35.95 -6.89 -5.68
N ALA A 620 -36.20 -7.53 -6.83
CA ALA A 620 -35.76 -8.90 -7.11
C ALA A 620 -34.27 -9.02 -7.51
N GLY A 621 -33.64 -7.92 -7.92
CA GLY A 621 -32.25 -7.85 -8.35
C GLY A 621 -31.23 -7.97 -7.21
N VAL A 622 -30.03 -8.47 -7.54
CA VAL A 622 -28.87 -8.51 -6.63
C VAL A 622 -28.18 -7.16 -6.45
N VAL A 623 -28.51 -6.13 -7.22
CA VAL A 623 -27.89 -4.79 -7.08
C VAL A 623 -28.81 -3.88 -6.28
N GLY A 624 -28.28 -3.34 -5.18
CA GLY A 624 -28.90 -2.34 -4.32
C GLY A 624 -28.53 -0.93 -4.74
N ARG A 625 -27.72 -0.25 -3.93
CA ARG A 625 -27.28 1.13 -4.19
C ARG A 625 -26.25 1.16 -5.33
N ARG A 626 -26.31 2.23 -6.12
CA ARG A 626 -25.49 2.45 -7.31
C ARG A 626 -24.82 3.80 -7.18
N PHE A 627 -23.58 3.88 -7.61
CA PHE A 627 -22.80 5.09 -7.56
C PHE A 627 -21.80 5.13 -8.70
N ALA A 628 -21.65 6.31 -9.27
CA ALA A 628 -20.51 6.65 -10.09
C ALA A 628 -20.19 8.13 -9.89
N GLU A 629 -18.91 8.45 -9.93
CA GLU A 629 -18.35 9.78 -10.08
C GLU A 629 -17.23 9.66 -11.12
N GLY A 630 -17.43 10.21 -12.31
CA GLY A 630 -16.51 10.01 -13.43
C GLY A 630 -16.43 8.53 -13.83
N LEU A 631 -15.25 7.93 -13.70
CA LEU A 631 -14.97 6.51 -13.97
C LEU A 631 -14.69 5.71 -12.69
N LEU A 632 -14.92 6.30 -11.51
CA LEU A 632 -15.00 5.61 -10.23
C LEU A 632 -16.47 5.26 -9.99
N GLY A 633 -16.79 3.99 -9.76
CA GLY A 633 -18.14 3.63 -9.37
C GLY A 633 -18.25 2.34 -8.59
N ARG A 634 -19.44 2.09 -8.07
CA ARG A 634 -19.73 0.95 -7.19
C ARG A 634 -21.18 0.50 -7.27
N PHE A 635 -21.38 -0.82 -7.18
CA PHE A 635 -22.69 -1.46 -7.13
C PHE A 635 -22.83 -2.32 -5.88
N GLU A 636 -23.48 -1.77 -4.85
CA GLU A 636 -23.68 -2.50 -3.60
C GLU A 636 -24.57 -3.73 -3.82
N PRO A 637 -24.12 -4.93 -3.44
CA PRO A 637 -24.95 -6.10 -3.58
C PRO A 637 -26.04 -6.17 -2.50
N ARG A 638 -27.24 -6.55 -2.92
CA ARG A 638 -28.39 -6.83 -2.06
C ARG A 638 -28.42 -8.31 -1.70
N VAL A 639 -28.28 -8.61 -0.40
CA VAL A 639 -28.40 -9.98 0.13
C VAL A 639 -29.81 -10.16 0.74
N PRO A 640 -30.62 -11.16 0.33
CA PRO A 640 -31.94 -11.38 0.91
C PRO A 640 -31.91 -11.67 2.41
N GLY A 641 -32.79 -11.02 3.18
CA GLY A 641 -32.87 -11.13 4.64
C GLY A 641 -32.87 -12.55 5.22
N PRO A 642 -33.71 -13.49 4.75
CA PRO A 642 -33.75 -14.85 5.31
C PRO A 642 -32.53 -15.71 4.94
N LEU A 643 -31.88 -15.45 3.80
CA LEU A 643 -30.70 -16.19 3.32
C LEU A 643 -29.38 -15.66 3.89
N ARG A 644 -29.35 -14.41 4.36
CA ARG A 644 -28.14 -13.74 4.86
C ARG A 644 -27.47 -14.49 6.02
N ARG A 645 -28.26 -15.08 6.93
CA ARG A 645 -27.72 -15.84 8.09
C ARG A 645 -27.42 -17.30 7.78
N VAL A 646 -27.99 -17.87 6.72
CA VAL A 646 -27.91 -19.32 6.41
C VAL A 646 -26.91 -19.61 5.30
N VAL A 647 -26.83 -18.76 4.28
CA VAL A 647 -26.01 -18.97 3.08
C VAL A 647 -24.74 -18.13 3.07
N ASP A 648 -24.73 -17.00 3.78
CA ASP A 648 -23.59 -16.09 3.78
C ASP A 648 -23.28 -15.47 5.16
N PRO A 649 -23.03 -16.31 6.20
CA PRO A 649 -22.81 -15.85 7.57
C PRO A 649 -21.62 -14.87 7.71
N GLU A 650 -20.69 -14.86 6.76
CA GLU A 650 -19.51 -13.98 6.73
C GLU A 650 -19.49 -13.01 5.52
N GLY A 651 -20.50 -13.01 4.63
CA GLY A 651 -20.53 -12.16 3.42
C GLY A 651 -19.61 -12.61 2.27
N GLU A 652 -18.87 -13.71 2.45
CA GLU A 652 -17.88 -14.20 1.47
C GLU A 652 -18.52 -14.81 0.22
N TRP A 653 -19.64 -15.55 0.34
CA TRP A 653 -20.19 -16.31 -0.79
C TRP A 653 -20.80 -15.41 -1.85
N MET A 654 -21.50 -14.36 -1.44
CA MET A 654 -22.03 -13.37 -2.39
C MET A 654 -20.89 -12.67 -3.13
N THR A 655 -19.83 -12.28 -2.40
CA THR A 655 -18.64 -11.66 -2.99
C THR A 655 -18.01 -12.56 -4.06
N PHE A 656 -17.82 -13.85 -3.79
CA PHE A 656 -17.30 -14.78 -4.80
C PHE A 656 -18.23 -14.95 -5.98
N ALA A 657 -19.54 -14.94 -5.74
CA ALA A 657 -20.52 -15.11 -6.79
C ALA A 657 -20.50 -13.93 -7.77
N LEU A 658 -20.38 -12.71 -7.24
CA LEU A 658 -20.23 -11.50 -8.04
C LEU A 658 -18.93 -11.54 -8.86
N ILE A 659 -17.80 -11.89 -8.25
CA ILE A 659 -16.51 -11.98 -8.95
C ILE A 659 -16.58 -12.99 -10.11
N ILE A 660 -17.09 -14.20 -9.85
CA ILE A 660 -17.23 -15.23 -10.88
C ILE A 660 -18.17 -14.75 -11.98
N TRP A 661 -19.27 -14.10 -11.62
CA TRP A 661 -20.23 -13.57 -12.58
C TRP A 661 -19.60 -12.53 -13.49
N TRP A 662 -18.89 -11.54 -12.93
CA TRP A 662 -18.22 -10.49 -13.70
C TRP A 662 -17.19 -11.07 -14.68
N ILE A 663 -16.36 -11.99 -14.20
CA ILE A 663 -15.27 -12.58 -15.00
C ILE A 663 -15.82 -13.51 -16.08
N THR A 664 -16.82 -14.33 -15.76
CA THR A 664 -17.27 -15.41 -16.66
C THR A 664 -18.42 -15.02 -17.58
N ARG A 665 -19.31 -14.12 -17.14
CA ARG A 665 -20.47 -13.65 -17.90
C ARG A 665 -20.20 -12.31 -18.56
N ALA A 666 -19.93 -11.28 -17.76
CA ALA A 666 -19.72 -9.92 -18.26
C ALA A 666 -18.35 -9.70 -18.93
N ARG A 667 -17.43 -10.67 -18.81
CA ARG A 667 -16.07 -10.59 -19.33
C ARG A 667 -15.36 -9.32 -18.87
N ALA A 668 -15.55 -8.97 -17.60
CA ALA A 668 -14.90 -7.84 -16.97
C ALA A 668 -14.21 -8.29 -15.67
N PHE A 669 -13.01 -7.78 -15.43
CA PHE A 669 -12.27 -8.02 -14.20
C PHE A 669 -12.73 -7.00 -13.15
N VAL A 670 -13.83 -7.31 -12.49
CA VAL A 670 -14.38 -6.53 -11.38
C VAL A 670 -14.32 -7.40 -10.13
N VAL A 671 -13.74 -6.86 -9.07
CA VAL A 671 -13.61 -7.56 -7.79
C VAL A 671 -14.36 -6.77 -6.72
N TYR A 672 -15.04 -7.48 -5.83
CA TYR A 672 -16.00 -6.93 -4.87
C TYR A 672 -17.24 -6.37 -5.58
N ASP A 673 -17.35 -5.06 -5.60
CA ASP A 673 -18.48 -4.27 -6.07
C ASP A 673 -18.03 -2.94 -6.69
N VAL A 674 -16.72 -2.69 -6.78
CA VAL A 674 -16.13 -1.43 -7.25
C VAL A 674 -15.61 -1.59 -8.67
N PHE A 675 -15.87 -0.60 -9.52
CA PHE A 675 -15.23 -0.45 -10.81
C PHE A 675 -14.46 0.87 -10.89
N LEU A 676 -13.25 0.78 -11.41
CA LEU A 676 -12.28 1.85 -11.61
C LEU A 676 -11.84 1.75 -13.06
N LEU A 677 -12.63 2.29 -13.98
CA LEU A 677 -12.49 1.96 -15.40
C LEU A 677 -11.27 2.68 -16.01
N PRO A 678 -10.41 2.03 -16.81
CA PRO A 678 -9.23 2.67 -17.37
C PRO A 678 -9.63 3.81 -18.31
N LEU A 679 -8.93 4.96 -18.24
CA LEU A 679 -9.23 6.09 -19.11
C LEU A 679 -8.93 5.80 -20.58
N VAL A 680 -8.07 4.81 -20.86
CA VAL A 680 -7.75 4.34 -22.21
C VAL A 680 -8.75 3.33 -22.77
N ALA A 681 -9.74 2.86 -21.98
CA ALA A 681 -10.77 1.97 -22.50
C ALA A 681 -11.54 2.64 -23.64
N THR A 682 -12.03 1.82 -24.57
CA THR A 682 -12.94 2.32 -25.61
C THR A 682 -14.37 2.45 -25.05
N GLU A 683 -15.21 3.27 -25.67
CA GLU A 683 -16.64 3.31 -25.32
C GLU A 683 -17.28 1.93 -25.39
N ASP A 684 -16.91 1.09 -26.35
CA ASP A 684 -17.45 -0.27 -26.48
C ASP A 684 -17.04 -1.18 -25.32
N GLU A 685 -15.82 -1.02 -24.79
CA GLU A 685 -15.38 -1.71 -23.58
C GLU A 685 -16.17 -1.25 -22.35
N ILE A 686 -16.40 0.05 -22.19
CA ILE A 686 -17.25 0.57 -21.11
C ILE A 686 -18.69 0.08 -21.27
N ARG A 687 -19.25 0.13 -22.48
CA ARG A 687 -20.58 -0.42 -22.78
C ARG A 687 -20.65 -1.91 -22.48
N GLN A 688 -19.58 -2.68 -22.69
CA GLN A 688 -19.53 -4.09 -22.32
C GLN A 688 -19.68 -4.27 -20.81
N VAL A 689 -18.91 -3.51 -20.01
CA VAL A 689 -19.02 -3.54 -18.54
C VAL A 689 -20.43 -3.14 -18.10
N MET A 690 -21.00 -2.09 -18.68
CA MET A 690 -22.33 -1.59 -18.33
C MET A 690 -23.48 -2.50 -18.77
N ARG A 691 -23.36 -3.19 -19.91
CA ARG A 691 -24.27 -4.29 -20.27
C ARG A 691 -24.23 -5.39 -19.21
N GLY A 692 -23.02 -5.71 -18.72
CA GLY A 692 -22.83 -6.59 -17.57
C GLY A 692 -23.60 -6.08 -16.34
N ALA A 693 -23.36 -4.85 -15.91
CA ALA A 693 -24.05 -4.26 -14.76
C ALA A 693 -25.59 -4.37 -14.88
N ARG A 694 -26.13 -4.10 -16.07
CA ARG A 694 -27.55 -4.23 -16.38
C ARG A 694 -28.07 -5.65 -16.25
N GLU A 695 -27.36 -6.64 -16.80
CA GLU A 695 -27.74 -8.06 -16.64
C GLU A 695 -27.65 -8.52 -15.19
N LEU A 696 -26.63 -8.08 -14.46
CA LEU A 696 -26.48 -8.37 -13.04
C LEU A 696 -27.64 -7.79 -12.23
N SER A 697 -28.07 -6.55 -12.52
CA SER A 697 -29.19 -5.92 -11.82
C SER A 697 -30.51 -6.70 -11.94
N ARG A 698 -30.70 -7.48 -13.01
CA ARG A 698 -31.87 -8.35 -13.23
C ARG A 698 -31.69 -9.77 -12.69
N THR A 699 -30.49 -10.12 -12.25
CA THR A 699 -30.17 -11.46 -11.77
C THR A 699 -30.61 -11.58 -10.33
N SER A 700 -31.37 -12.63 -10.00
CA SER A 700 -31.74 -12.91 -8.62
C SER A 700 -30.57 -13.56 -7.84
N PRO A 701 -30.50 -13.39 -6.51
CA PRO A 701 -29.45 -14.00 -5.69
C PRO A 701 -29.34 -15.52 -5.87
N CYS A 702 -30.48 -16.22 -5.96
CA CYS A 702 -30.50 -17.67 -6.21
C CYS A 702 -29.89 -18.04 -7.57
N ARG A 703 -30.20 -17.26 -8.62
CA ARG A 703 -29.64 -17.48 -9.96
C ARG A 703 -28.14 -17.22 -9.98
N LEU A 704 -27.68 -16.18 -9.29
CA LEU A 704 -26.26 -15.85 -9.15
C LEU A 704 -25.49 -17.00 -8.46
N LEU A 705 -26.00 -17.50 -7.34
CA LEU A 705 -25.39 -18.62 -6.61
C LEU A 705 -25.42 -19.93 -7.43
N ALA A 706 -26.51 -20.22 -8.13
CA ALA A 706 -26.61 -21.39 -9.01
C ALA A 706 -25.54 -21.36 -10.12
N GLN A 707 -25.26 -20.18 -10.69
CA GLN A 707 -24.20 -20.02 -11.69
C GLN A 707 -22.82 -20.31 -11.14
N VAL A 708 -22.53 -19.94 -9.89
CA VAL A 708 -21.26 -20.31 -9.22
C VAL A 708 -21.14 -21.82 -9.10
N GLY A 709 -22.21 -22.49 -8.68
CA GLY A 709 -22.24 -23.96 -8.59
C GLY A 709 -21.90 -24.61 -9.93
N LEU A 710 -22.59 -24.18 -11.00
CA LEU A 710 -22.37 -24.67 -12.36
C LEU A 710 -20.95 -24.37 -12.87
N PHE A 711 -20.43 -23.17 -12.62
CA PHE A 711 -19.08 -22.80 -12.98
C PHE A 711 -18.06 -23.73 -12.33
N ARG A 712 -18.16 -23.93 -11.01
CA ARG A 712 -17.21 -24.79 -10.27
C ARG A 712 -17.29 -26.24 -10.71
N LEU A 713 -18.48 -26.77 -10.99
CA LEU A 713 -18.66 -28.12 -11.54
C LEU A 713 -18.03 -28.24 -12.93
N GLY A 714 -18.29 -27.28 -13.81
CA GLY A 714 -17.74 -27.27 -15.17
C GLY A 714 -16.22 -27.16 -15.19
N GLU A 715 -15.63 -26.34 -14.33
CA GLU A 715 -14.16 -26.23 -14.23
C GLU A 715 -13.52 -27.50 -13.64
N ARG A 716 -14.17 -28.16 -12.67
CA ARG A 716 -13.72 -29.46 -12.17
C ARG A 716 -13.75 -30.53 -13.26
N ALA A 717 -14.86 -30.67 -13.98
CA ALA A 717 -15.00 -31.64 -15.05
C ALA A 717 -13.93 -31.46 -16.14
N ARG A 718 -13.69 -30.20 -16.55
CA ARG A 718 -12.64 -29.87 -17.53
C ARG A 718 -11.23 -30.13 -17.02
N ALA A 719 -10.94 -29.81 -15.77
CA ALA A 719 -9.63 -30.08 -15.18
C ALA A 719 -9.33 -31.59 -15.17
N VAL A 720 -10.30 -32.42 -14.78
CA VAL A 720 -10.17 -33.89 -14.82
C VAL A 720 -9.96 -34.40 -16.25
N ALA A 721 -10.75 -33.91 -17.20
CA ALA A 721 -10.61 -34.29 -18.61
C ALA A 721 -9.22 -33.94 -19.18
N ARG A 722 -8.68 -32.78 -18.78
CA ARG A 722 -7.33 -32.35 -19.16
C ARG A 722 -6.26 -33.26 -18.58
N THR A 723 -6.35 -33.63 -17.30
CA THR A 723 -5.41 -34.57 -16.69
C THR A 723 -5.40 -35.89 -17.44
N LEU A 724 -6.58 -36.46 -17.73
CA LEU A 724 -6.72 -37.72 -18.47
C LEU A 724 -6.14 -37.68 -19.89
N THR A 725 -6.21 -36.53 -20.58
CA THR A 725 -5.65 -36.35 -21.92
C THR A 725 -4.12 -36.18 -21.88
N THR A 726 -3.59 -35.44 -20.91
CA THR A 726 -2.12 -35.33 -20.74
C THR A 726 -1.46 -36.66 -20.36
N THR A 727 -2.11 -37.51 -19.54
CA THR A 727 -1.57 -38.84 -19.19
C THR A 727 -1.54 -39.79 -20.39
N ARG A 728 -2.44 -39.60 -21.38
CA ARG A 728 -2.47 -40.41 -22.61
C ARG A 728 -1.44 -39.96 -23.67
N SER A 729 -0.95 -38.72 -23.62
CA SER A 729 0.09 -38.23 -24.54
C SER A 729 1.53 -38.48 -24.06
N THR A 730 1.69 -38.98 -22.83
CA THR A 730 2.99 -39.29 -22.20
C THR A 730 3.22 -40.79 -22.00
N VAL A 731 2.39 -41.64 -22.60
CA VAL A 731 2.52 -43.11 -22.60
C VAL A 731 2.87 -43.60 -24.00
#